data_AF-A0A6A7C2Q4-F1
#
_entry.id   AF-A0A6A7C2Q4-F1
#
_cell.length_a   1.000
_cell.length_b   1.000
_cell.length_c   1.000
_cell.angle_alpha   90.00
_cell.angle_beta   90.00
_cell.angle_gamma   90.00
#
_symmetry.space_group_name_H-M   'P 1'
#
loop_
_entity.id
_entity.type
_entity.pdbx_description
1 polymer ?
#
loop_
_entity_poly.entity_id
_entity_poly.type
_entity_poly.pdbx_seq_one_letter_code
_entity_poly.pdbx_strand_id
1 'polypeptide(L)'
;MRLLALAALVEWATANGASNDTLLWGPYRPNLYFGLRPRIPKSISTSLMWARVEDFMTIPHNVRYTCEQHEGMAGYGWDVYDPRSGGIQTIHDRGNGIDLATSFVKLENGGWAAKIKGTPRNGESEQIRTSVWFTVANEGPGSLEVQAGEEEDGITGDVLFIGHTDDLGNFQLKVTAPSGNEHPMHVHPAYASKPLDKTFVHSLQVPNDATWQAKALLFASMRSTIEGYVNEYTQEKMPPPYQAYTVSHRPGEGNFHILQKVFEGPFEFDVVYTPSNSSASPDVAAAVGKTVAQFSERFLGTFEPQPPFTSSSYLDFSKNLFSNLVGGIGYFYGDQLVDRSYDEAYEELNEGFWQETEEARAAGRQKLEGPYELYTSVPSRPFFPRGFLWDEGFHLLPIVDWDPELAMQIVSSWFKTMDEEGWIAREQILGPEARTKVPEEFQVQYPHYANPPTLFMVLDALLDKGTDIKQWLTEVYPLLQRNFEWYRKTQRGDLRAYDRPAFSSKEGYRWRGRTPRHILTSGLDDYPRAQPPHPGELHADLISWMGMMASTMSRVAKYIGEADDSANYDKIAESIRRNVDDLHWDEKEKAYCDVTVDDYEESIHVCHKGYISIFPFMTGLVGPQSDHLKDILNLIGDKEELWSPHGIRSLSKKDELYMTDENYWRSPVWMNMNYLIVRNLHNIATQPGPHRAQASKLYTLLRHNLIKTVYTSWVETGFAWEQYNPETGSGQRTQHFTGWTSLIVKIMSMSADFSNNPKHDEL
;
A
#
# COMPACT_ATOMS: atom_id res chain seq x y z
N MET A 1 -23.16 -20.91 -13.21
CA MET A 1 -21.96 -20.93 -12.35
C MET A 1 -21.49 -19.53 -11.94
N ARG A 2 -21.46 -18.53 -12.84
CA ARG A 2 -21.08 -17.11 -12.57
C ARG A 2 -21.81 -16.45 -11.38
N LEU A 3 -23.12 -16.66 -11.27
CA LEU A 3 -23.94 -16.13 -10.17
C LEU A 3 -23.75 -16.89 -8.85
N LEU A 4 -23.39 -18.17 -8.89
CA LEU A 4 -23.27 -19.01 -7.69
C LEU A 4 -21.93 -18.82 -6.97
N ALA A 5 -20.83 -18.65 -7.73
CA ALA A 5 -19.51 -18.39 -7.14
C ALA A 5 -19.37 -16.97 -6.60
N LEU A 6 -19.91 -15.96 -7.30
CA LEU A 6 -19.98 -14.59 -6.76
C LEU A 6 -20.95 -14.48 -5.58
N ALA A 7 -22.10 -15.18 -5.62
CA ALA A 7 -23.04 -15.17 -4.50
C ALA A 7 -22.46 -15.85 -3.25
N ALA A 8 -21.67 -16.93 -3.38
CA ALA A 8 -21.03 -17.58 -2.24
C ALA A 8 -19.98 -16.69 -1.54
N LEU A 9 -19.15 -15.98 -2.31
CA LEU A 9 -18.19 -15.00 -1.77
C LEU A 9 -18.86 -13.78 -1.13
N VAL A 10 -20.08 -13.43 -1.58
CA VAL A 10 -20.93 -12.42 -0.93
C VAL A 10 -21.59 -13.02 0.31
N GLU A 11 -22.05 -14.27 0.30
CA GLU A 11 -22.66 -14.94 1.47
C GLU A 11 -21.69 -15.12 2.63
N TRP A 12 -20.40 -15.42 2.40
CA TRP A 12 -19.40 -15.43 3.48
C TRP A 12 -19.17 -14.04 4.09
N ALA A 13 -19.14 -12.98 3.26
CA ALA A 13 -18.98 -11.60 3.72
C ALA A 13 -20.26 -11.00 4.32
N THR A 14 -21.44 -11.47 3.92
CA THR A 14 -22.76 -10.95 4.35
C THR A 14 -23.39 -11.74 5.48
N ALA A 15 -22.91 -12.95 5.79
CA ALA A 15 -23.40 -13.75 6.92
C ALA A 15 -23.13 -13.09 8.30
N ASN A 16 -22.24 -12.10 8.38
CA ASN A 16 -22.07 -11.23 9.54
C ASN A 16 -22.65 -9.86 9.21
N GLY A 17 -23.84 -9.56 9.74
CA GLY A 17 -24.56 -8.30 9.45
C GLY A 17 -23.65 -7.07 9.51
N ALA A 18 -23.76 -6.20 8.50
CA ALA A 18 -22.87 -5.07 8.26
C ALA A 18 -22.58 -4.18 9.50
N SER A 19 -23.51 -4.12 10.47
CA SER A 19 -23.33 -3.37 11.72
C SER A 19 -22.29 -3.95 12.70
N ASN A 20 -21.89 -5.22 12.57
CA ASN A 20 -20.94 -5.91 13.47
C ASN A 20 -19.65 -6.37 12.78
N ASP A 21 -19.46 -6.10 11.48
CA ASP A 21 -18.17 -6.35 10.83
C ASP A 21 -17.11 -5.39 11.40
N THR A 22 -16.17 -5.96 12.15
CA THR A 22 -15.04 -5.23 12.73
C THR A 22 -14.16 -4.55 11.69
N LEU A 23 -14.28 -4.83 10.39
CA LEU A 23 -13.55 -4.17 9.30
C LEU A 23 -14.42 -3.21 8.48
N LEU A 24 -15.69 -2.96 8.85
CA LEU A 24 -16.55 -2.05 8.08
C LEU A 24 -15.95 -0.64 8.01
N TRP A 25 -15.64 -0.05 9.17
CA TRP A 25 -15.18 1.34 9.29
C TRP A 25 -13.68 1.44 9.48
N GLY A 26 -13.03 2.37 8.81
CA GLY A 26 -11.62 2.66 9.08
C GLY A 26 -11.15 3.95 8.43
N PRO A 27 -9.92 4.39 8.72
CA PRO A 27 -9.17 5.40 7.99
C PRO A 27 -8.80 4.94 6.56
N TYR A 28 -9.76 4.38 5.83
CA TYR A 28 -9.59 3.74 4.52
C TYR A 28 -9.44 4.75 3.36
N ARG A 29 -8.94 5.96 3.64
CA ARG A 29 -8.53 6.98 2.67
C ARG A 29 -7.04 7.28 2.85
N PRO A 30 -6.15 6.35 2.48
CA PRO A 30 -4.74 6.40 2.85
C PRO A 30 -3.98 7.59 2.24
N ASN A 31 -4.51 8.21 1.17
CA ASN A 31 -4.01 9.45 0.60
C ASN A 31 -4.16 10.67 1.54
N LEU A 32 -5.03 10.60 2.56
CA LEU A 32 -5.24 11.67 3.53
C LEU A 32 -4.44 11.46 4.80
N TYR A 33 -4.08 12.55 5.48
CA TYR A 33 -3.50 12.45 6.82
C TYR A 33 -4.45 11.76 7.80
N PHE A 34 -5.74 12.11 7.77
CA PHE A 34 -6.79 11.41 8.50
C PHE A 34 -8.13 11.58 7.79
N GLY A 35 -8.73 10.47 7.34
CA GLY A 35 -10.04 10.46 6.72
C GLY A 35 -10.69 9.09 6.83
N LEU A 36 -11.92 9.04 7.33
CA LEU A 36 -12.64 7.80 7.60
C LEU A 36 -13.67 7.54 6.49
N ARG A 37 -13.88 6.27 6.17
CA ARG A 37 -15.00 5.81 5.35
C ARG A 37 -15.34 4.36 5.69
N PRO A 38 -16.57 3.90 5.45
CA PRO A 38 -16.86 2.48 5.49
C PRO A 38 -16.40 1.81 4.18
N ARG A 39 -16.24 0.49 4.21
CA ARG A 39 -16.08 -0.37 3.02
C ARG A 39 -17.41 -0.57 2.30
N ILE A 40 -18.05 0.54 1.95
CA ILE A 40 -19.31 0.61 1.22
C ILE A 40 -19.10 1.62 0.08
N PRO A 41 -19.45 1.25 -1.17
CA PRO A 41 -19.26 2.13 -2.31
C PRO A 41 -20.18 3.34 -2.20
N LYS A 42 -19.67 4.53 -2.55
CA LYS A 42 -20.45 5.78 -2.53
C LYS A 42 -21.18 6.01 -1.20
N SER A 43 -20.46 5.92 -0.08
CA SER A 43 -21.04 6.06 1.27
C SER A 43 -20.58 7.36 1.94
N ILE A 44 -20.73 7.41 3.26
CA ILE A 44 -20.25 8.52 4.08
C ILE A 44 -18.73 8.54 4.10
N SER A 45 -18.13 9.70 3.89
CA SER A 45 -16.70 9.92 4.05
C SER A 45 -16.42 11.15 4.90
N THR A 46 -15.30 11.14 5.63
CA THR A 46 -14.84 12.26 6.45
C THR A 46 -13.39 12.60 6.14
N SER A 47 -12.99 13.83 6.47
CA SER A 47 -11.59 14.24 6.39
C SER A 47 -11.24 15.33 7.39
N LEU A 48 -10.00 15.30 7.86
CA LEU A 48 -9.39 16.36 8.68
C LEU A 48 -8.47 17.25 7.83
N MET A 49 -8.54 18.55 8.04
CA MET A 49 -7.61 19.56 7.51
C MET A 49 -7.22 20.53 8.62
N TRP A 50 -6.02 21.11 8.52
CA TRP A 50 -5.57 22.13 9.48
C TRP A 50 -4.57 23.10 8.86
N ALA A 51 -4.43 24.27 9.46
CA ALA A 51 -3.40 25.25 9.13
C ALA A 51 -3.14 26.21 10.30
N ARG A 52 -1.91 26.71 10.38
CA ARG A 52 -1.59 27.93 11.13
C ARG A 52 -2.22 29.13 10.40
N VAL A 53 -2.96 29.96 11.12
CA VAL A 53 -3.78 31.05 10.54
C VAL A 53 -3.37 32.43 11.04
N GLU A 54 -2.07 32.72 11.01
CA GLU A 54 -1.51 33.98 11.52
C GLU A 54 -1.02 34.94 10.44
N ASP A 55 -0.97 34.50 9.18
CA ASP A 55 -0.47 35.30 8.08
C ASP A 55 -1.28 35.04 6.79
N PHE A 56 -1.72 36.12 6.15
CA PHE A 56 -2.54 36.07 4.93
C PHE A 56 -1.85 35.36 3.77
N MET A 57 -0.52 35.44 3.69
CA MET A 57 0.25 34.95 2.55
C MET A 57 0.53 33.45 2.63
N THR A 58 0.74 32.92 3.84
CA THR A 58 1.12 31.51 4.05
C THR A 58 -0.08 30.55 4.12
N ILE A 59 -1.25 31.02 4.56
CA ILE A 59 -2.44 30.15 4.74
C ILE A 59 -2.80 29.34 3.49
N PRO A 60 -2.90 29.92 2.28
CA PRO A 60 -3.26 29.14 1.08
C PRO A 60 -2.30 27.98 0.75
N HIS A 61 -1.05 28.07 1.19
CA HIS A 61 0.00 27.11 0.91
C HIS A 61 0.19 26.06 2.02
N ASN A 62 -0.25 26.35 3.24
CA ASN A 62 0.04 25.52 4.43
C ASN A 62 -1.17 24.70 4.93
N VAL A 63 -2.33 24.73 4.23
CA VAL A 63 -3.47 23.85 4.55
C VAL A 63 -3.11 22.39 4.27
N ARG A 64 -3.03 21.59 5.32
CA ARG A 64 -2.81 20.14 5.23
C ARG A 64 -4.10 19.40 4.94
N TYR A 65 -4.01 18.42 4.05
CA TYR A 65 -5.16 17.58 3.66
C TYR A 65 -4.68 16.19 3.23
N THR A 66 -4.10 16.11 2.03
CA THR A 66 -3.45 14.93 1.49
C THR A 66 -2.04 14.78 2.06
N CYS A 67 -1.60 13.53 2.20
CA CYS A 67 -0.20 13.25 2.47
C CYS A 67 0.62 13.67 1.25
N GLU A 68 1.60 14.55 1.46
CA GLU A 68 2.51 15.00 0.40
C GLU A 68 3.97 14.81 0.83
N GLN A 69 4.82 14.46 -0.13
CA GLN A 69 6.25 14.37 0.11
C GLN A 69 6.86 15.78 0.15
N HIS A 70 7.81 16.01 1.04
CA HIS A 70 8.54 17.29 1.18
C HIS A 70 7.70 18.52 1.58
N GLU A 71 6.50 18.33 2.14
CA GLU A 71 5.63 19.43 2.58
C GLU A 71 6.02 20.07 3.93
N GLY A 72 7.24 19.84 4.42
CA GLY A 72 7.72 20.41 5.69
C GLY A 72 7.25 19.65 6.95
N MET A 73 6.88 18.38 6.80
CA MET A 73 6.66 17.47 7.93
C MET A 73 8.01 17.02 8.52
N ALA A 74 8.10 16.95 9.85
CA ALA A 74 9.23 16.32 10.55
C ALA A 74 9.04 14.80 10.71
N GLY A 75 7.82 14.29 10.51
CA GLY A 75 7.46 12.88 10.63
C GLY A 75 5.93 12.76 10.75
N TYR A 76 5.36 11.67 10.28
CA TYR A 76 3.97 11.32 10.58
C TYR A 76 3.76 9.83 10.38
N GLY A 77 2.77 9.27 11.07
CA GLY A 77 2.40 7.88 10.90
C GLY A 77 1.66 7.32 12.10
N TRP A 78 1.16 6.11 11.95
CA TRP A 78 0.56 5.34 13.03
C TRP A 78 1.65 4.82 13.97
N ASP A 79 1.55 5.16 15.26
CA ASP A 79 2.43 4.61 16.29
C ASP A 79 1.98 3.20 16.67
N VAL A 80 0.66 3.03 16.75
CA VAL A 80 -0.04 1.77 16.97
C VAL A 80 -1.33 1.78 16.16
N TYR A 81 -1.60 0.74 15.40
CA TYR A 81 -2.84 0.62 14.65
C TYR A 81 -3.19 -0.84 14.35
N ASP A 82 -4.43 -1.22 14.67
CA ASP A 82 -5.04 -2.48 14.27
C ASP A 82 -6.30 -2.16 13.45
N PRO A 83 -6.42 -2.64 12.20
CA PRO A 83 -7.60 -2.41 11.38
C PRO A 83 -8.91 -2.84 12.02
N ARG A 84 -8.93 -3.74 13.00
CA ARG A 84 -10.17 -4.20 13.66
C ARG A 84 -10.62 -3.36 14.84
N SER A 85 -9.70 -2.68 15.53
CA SER A 85 -10.00 -1.98 16.79
C SER A 85 -9.65 -0.50 16.75
N GLY A 86 -8.61 -0.11 16.01
CA GLY A 86 -8.17 1.27 15.86
C GLY A 86 -6.74 1.50 16.35
N GLY A 87 -6.41 2.74 16.69
CA GLY A 87 -5.04 3.12 17.02
C GLY A 87 -4.82 4.61 17.24
N ILE A 88 -3.56 5.00 17.30
CA ILE A 88 -3.10 6.38 17.45
C ILE A 88 -2.06 6.68 16.38
N GLN A 89 -2.25 7.79 15.68
CA GLN A 89 -1.30 8.38 14.75
C GLN A 89 -0.79 9.72 15.32
N THR A 90 0.50 9.97 15.16
CA THR A 90 1.13 11.26 15.43
C THR A 90 1.59 11.91 14.13
N ILE A 91 1.50 13.24 14.08
CA ILE A 91 1.86 14.06 12.92
C ILE A 91 2.66 15.26 13.44
N HIS A 92 3.91 15.33 13.02
CA HIS A 92 4.87 16.35 13.42
C HIS A 92 4.98 17.45 12.35
N ASP A 93 4.02 18.38 12.34
CA ASP A 93 3.95 19.44 11.32
C ASP A 93 4.80 20.64 11.70
N ARG A 94 6.07 20.60 11.27
CA ARG A 94 7.00 21.71 11.44
C ARG A 94 6.57 22.96 10.68
N GLY A 95 5.95 22.81 9.50
CA GLY A 95 5.49 23.93 8.69
C GLY A 95 4.40 24.76 9.36
N ASN A 96 3.48 24.11 10.07
CA ASN A 96 2.44 24.78 10.85
C ASN A 96 2.78 24.96 12.33
N GLY A 97 3.96 24.54 12.80
CA GLY A 97 4.37 24.71 14.20
C GLY A 97 3.57 23.89 15.22
N ILE A 98 2.92 22.80 14.78
CA ILE A 98 1.99 22.01 15.61
C ILE A 98 2.27 20.51 15.52
N ASP A 99 2.16 19.82 16.66
CA ASP A 99 2.07 18.36 16.74
C ASP A 99 0.61 17.96 16.87
N LEU A 100 0.13 17.11 15.96
CA LEU A 100 -1.21 16.53 16.03
C LEU A 100 -1.14 15.07 16.45
N ALA A 101 -2.09 14.67 17.29
CA ALA A 101 -2.41 13.27 17.55
C ALA A 101 -3.85 13.01 17.10
N THR A 102 -4.02 12.02 16.22
CA THR A 102 -5.34 11.52 15.81
C THR A 102 -5.50 10.10 16.30
N SER A 103 -6.42 9.89 17.26
CA SER A 103 -6.81 8.56 17.71
C SER A 103 -8.10 8.14 17.00
N PHE A 104 -8.24 6.85 16.71
CA PHE A 104 -9.45 6.25 16.16
C PHE A 104 -9.71 4.94 16.89
N VAL A 105 -10.96 4.71 17.33
CA VAL A 105 -11.36 3.47 18.01
C VAL A 105 -12.74 3.04 17.55
N LYS A 106 -12.93 1.72 17.40
CA LYS A 106 -14.23 1.12 17.13
C LYS A 106 -14.91 0.77 18.44
N LEU A 107 -16.22 0.98 18.49
CA LEU A 107 -17.03 0.83 19.68
C LEU A 107 -17.86 -0.46 19.57
N GLU A 108 -18.21 -1.03 20.72
CA GLU A 108 -18.95 -2.30 20.80
C GLU A 108 -20.37 -2.22 20.20
N ASN A 109 -20.90 -1.01 20.02
CA ASN A 109 -22.21 -0.73 19.43
C ASN A 109 -22.19 -0.62 17.88
N GLY A 110 -21.07 -0.97 17.23
CA GLY A 110 -20.88 -0.79 15.78
C GLY A 110 -20.53 0.65 15.37
N GLY A 111 -20.42 1.56 16.34
CA GLY A 111 -19.96 2.93 16.13
C GLY A 111 -18.44 3.07 16.16
N TRP A 112 -17.97 4.31 16.04
CA TRP A 112 -16.55 4.64 16.19
C TRP A 112 -16.39 6.02 16.84
N ALA A 113 -15.24 6.23 17.47
CA ALA A 113 -14.84 7.54 17.99
C ALA A 113 -13.44 7.91 17.48
N ALA A 114 -13.23 9.19 17.22
CA ALA A 114 -11.93 9.75 16.93
C ALA A 114 -11.65 10.92 17.88
N LYS A 115 -10.44 10.97 18.43
CA LYS A 115 -9.95 12.10 19.22
C LYS A 115 -8.88 12.83 18.42
N ILE A 116 -9.05 14.14 18.24
CA ILE A 116 -8.09 15.01 17.57
C ILE A 116 -7.50 15.92 18.64
N LYS A 117 -6.18 15.89 18.80
CA LYS A 117 -5.44 16.74 19.73
C LYS A 117 -4.34 17.49 19.00
N GLY A 118 -4.22 18.78 19.24
CA GLY A 118 -3.14 19.62 18.75
C GLY A 118 -2.35 20.24 19.88
N THR A 119 -1.02 20.21 19.78
CA THR A 119 -0.12 20.81 20.77
C THR A 119 0.94 21.65 20.04
N PRO A 120 1.16 22.92 20.43
CA PRO A 120 2.26 23.72 19.88
C PRO A 120 3.59 22.99 20.03
N ARG A 121 4.42 23.01 18.98
CA ARG A 121 5.73 22.33 19.00
C ARG A 121 6.70 23.03 19.94
N ASN A 122 7.66 22.28 20.47
CA ASN A 122 8.74 22.84 21.28
C ASN A 122 9.48 23.97 20.53
N GLY A 123 9.52 25.16 21.14
CA GLY A 123 10.13 26.35 20.56
C GLY A 123 9.16 27.26 19.78
N GLU A 124 7.92 26.82 19.53
CA GLU A 124 6.85 27.67 19.01
C GLU A 124 6.15 28.43 20.14
N SER A 125 5.35 29.44 19.78
CA SER A 125 4.53 30.17 20.75
C SER A 125 3.43 29.28 21.31
N GLU A 126 3.22 29.33 22.64
CA GLU A 126 2.07 28.70 23.29
C GLU A 126 0.72 29.31 22.85
N GLN A 127 0.73 30.46 22.18
CA GLN A 127 -0.45 31.18 21.68
C GLN A 127 -0.60 31.11 20.15
N ILE A 128 -0.05 30.06 19.52
CA ILE A 128 -0.22 29.84 18.08
C ILE A 128 -1.69 29.65 17.72
N ARG A 129 -2.13 30.31 16.64
CA ARG A 129 -3.53 30.22 16.18
C ARG A 129 -3.67 29.20 15.07
N THR A 130 -4.49 28.19 15.31
CA THR A 130 -4.70 27.06 14.41
C THR A 130 -6.15 26.96 14.03
N SER A 131 -6.45 26.91 12.73
CA SER A 131 -7.76 26.49 12.24
C SER A 131 -7.74 25.00 11.94
N VAL A 132 -8.79 24.32 12.38
CA VAL A 132 -9.05 22.92 12.07
C VAL A 132 -10.39 22.83 11.36
N TRP A 133 -10.39 22.10 10.23
CA TRP A 133 -11.59 21.82 9.46
C TRP A 133 -11.85 20.31 9.45
N PHE A 134 -13.10 19.94 9.73
CA PHE A 134 -13.57 18.56 9.62
C PHE A 134 -14.69 18.51 8.61
N THR A 135 -14.60 17.61 7.63
CA THR A 135 -15.64 17.44 6.62
C THR A 135 -16.42 16.16 6.82
N VAL A 136 -17.70 16.19 6.49
CA VAL A 136 -18.58 15.03 6.39
C VAL A 136 -19.28 15.10 5.05
N ALA A 137 -19.13 14.07 4.24
CA ALA A 137 -19.71 13.99 2.91
C ALA A 137 -20.54 12.71 2.77
N ASN A 138 -21.63 12.77 2.01
CA ASN A 138 -22.38 11.62 1.52
C ASN A 138 -22.19 11.50 0.01
N GLU A 139 -21.56 10.42 -0.45
CA GLU A 139 -21.24 10.19 -1.86
C GLU A 139 -22.36 9.47 -2.63
N GLY A 140 -23.39 8.99 -1.95
CA GLY A 140 -24.46 8.16 -2.51
C GLY A 140 -25.87 8.58 -2.11
N PRO A 141 -26.87 7.74 -2.41
CA PRO A 141 -28.25 7.96 -2.00
C PRO A 141 -28.36 8.04 -0.47
N GLY A 142 -29.16 8.99 0.02
CA GLY A 142 -29.35 9.20 1.45
C GLY A 142 -29.58 10.66 1.79
N SER A 143 -29.65 10.94 3.09
CA SER A 143 -29.76 12.29 3.65
C SER A 143 -28.66 12.54 4.66
N LEU A 144 -28.20 13.78 4.72
CA LEU A 144 -27.28 14.25 5.75
C LEU A 144 -27.64 15.70 6.06
N GLU A 145 -27.74 16.01 7.35
CA GLU A 145 -28.06 17.35 7.81
C GLU A 145 -27.32 17.66 9.11
N VAL A 146 -27.13 18.95 9.35
CA VAL A 146 -26.62 19.45 10.62
C VAL A 146 -27.78 19.98 11.44
N GLN A 147 -27.97 19.43 12.63
CA GLN A 147 -28.91 19.96 13.59
C GLN A 147 -28.31 21.23 14.22
N ALA A 148 -28.72 22.40 13.72
CA ALA A 148 -28.35 23.69 14.28
C ALA A 148 -29.56 24.40 14.89
N GLY A 149 -29.31 25.20 15.93
CA GLY A 149 -30.30 26.13 16.50
C GLY A 149 -30.50 27.37 15.63
N GLU A 150 -31.25 28.35 16.13
CA GLU A 150 -31.50 29.64 15.44
C GLU A 150 -30.28 30.61 15.46
N GLU A 151 -29.08 30.12 15.77
CA GLU A 151 -27.87 30.94 15.92
C GLU A 151 -27.26 31.30 14.55
N GLU A 152 -27.34 32.57 14.15
CA GLU A 152 -26.82 33.03 12.85
C GLU A 152 -25.29 33.25 12.83
N ASP A 153 -24.66 33.35 14.00
CA ASP A 153 -23.25 33.74 14.18
C ASP A 153 -22.31 32.57 14.52
N GLY A 154 -22.81 31.33 14.56
CA GLY A 154 -22.05 30.11 14.87
C GLY A 154 -22.75 29.25 15.91
N ILE A 155 -22.36 27.98 16.02
CA ILE A 155 -22.93 27.02 16.98
C ILE A 155 -22.13 27.03 18.28
N THR A 156 -22.82 27.24 19.41
CA THR A 156 -22.25 27.01 20.75
C THR A 156 -22.36 25.54 21.17
N GLY A 157 -21.24 24.95 21.61
CA GLY A 157 -21.20 23.58 22.13
C GLY A 157 -21.02 22.50 21.06
N ASP A 158 -21.79 21.43 21.19
CA ASP A 158 -21.67 20.24 20.36
C ASP A 158 -22.34 20.44 19.00
N VAL A 159 -21.73 19.91 17.93
CA VAL A 159 -22.34 19.85 16.60
C VAL A 159 -22.85 18.44 16.33
N LEU A 160 -24.12 18.29 15.96
CA LEU A 160 -24.74 17.01 15.67
C LEU A 160 -25.13 16.93 14.19
N PHE A 161 -24.58 15.93 13.51
CA PHE A 161 -24.97 15.52 12.17
C PHE A 161 -25.94 14.35 12.28
N ILE A 162 -27.06 14.42 11.58
CA ILE A 162 -28.04 13.34 11.47
C ILE A 162 -28.05 12.89 10.02
N GLY A 163 -27.97 11.58 9.80
CA GLY A 163 -27.97 11.05 8.45
C GLY A 163 -28.64 9.70 8.32
N HIS A 164 -28.96 9.37 7.08
CA HIS A 164 -29.53 8.10 6.67
C HIS A 164 -28.93 7.69 5.33
N THR A 165 -28.51 6.43 5.22
CA THR A 165 -28.20 5.78 3.93
C THR A 165 -28.82 4.40 3.92
N ASP A 166 -29.06 3.83 2.74
CA ASP A 166 -29.64 2.50 2.61
C ASP A 166 -28.76 1.42 3.29
N ASP A 167 -27.44 1.57 3.20
CA ASP A 167 -26.48 0.58 3.73
C ASP A 167 -26.18 0.73 5.23
N LEU A 168 -26.12 1.96 5.75
CA LEU A 168 -25.82 2.23 7.18
C LEU A 168 -27.08 2.41 8.04
N GLY A 169 -28.25 2.55 7.42
CA GLY A 169 -29.47 2.97 8.10
C GLY A 169 -29.36 4.39 8.64
N ASN A 170 -30.11 4.68 9.70
CA ASN A 170 -30.02 5.95 10.42
C ASN A 170 -28.74 5.97 11.28
N PHE A 171 -28.07 7.11 11.31
CA PHE A 171 -26.90 7.33 12.16
C PHE A 171 -26.82 8.77 12.64
N GLN A 172 -25.96 8.98 13.63
CA GLN A 172 -25.59 10.28 14.16
C GLN A 172 -24.07 10.40 14.21
N LEU A 173 -23.54 11.58 13.87
CA LEU A 173 -22.14 11.93 14.09
C LEU A 173 -22.09 13.19 14.94
N LYS A 174 -21.44 13.12 16.09
CA LYS A 174 -21.39 14.18 17.09
C LYS A 174 -19.95 14.69 17.23
N VAL A 175 -19.75 16.00 17.16
CA VAL A 175 -18.46 16.65 17.38
C VAL A 175 -18.51 17.43 18.69
N THR A 176 -17.70 17.04 19.67
CA THR A 176 -17.71 17.58 21.04
C THR A 176 -16.33 18.09 21.43
N ALA A 177 -16.26 19.22 22.12
CA ALA A 177 -15.01 19.79 22.61
C ALA A 177 -15.11 20.12 24.10
N PRO A 178 -14.04 19.93 24.89
CA PRO A 178 -14.01 20.35 26.29
C PRO A 178 -14.03 21.88 26.38
N SER A 179 -14.54 22.39 27.51
CA SER A 179 -14.59 23.84 27.78
C SER A 179 -13.23 24.49 28.02
N GLY A 180 -12.16 23.71 28.11
CA GLY A 180 -10.80 24.19 28.38
C GLY A 180 -10.00 24.60 27.14
N ASN A 181 -10.54 24.44 25.93
CA ASN A 181 -9.89 24.94 24.72
C ASN A 181 -9.93 26.47 24.68
N GLU A 182 -8.81 27.09 24.30
CA GLU A 182 -8.72 28.53 24.14
C GLU A 182 -8.95 28.95 22.68
N HIS A 183 -9.47 30.16 22.51
CA HIS A 183 -9.88 30.74 21.22
C HIS A 183 -9.31 32.16 21.08
N PRO A 184 -9.00 32.63 19.84
CA PRO A 184 -8.42 33.96 19.66
C PRO A 184 -9.29 35.09 20.22
N MET A 185 -8.66 36.07 20.86
CA MET A 185 -9.36 37.20 21.47
C MET A 185 -10.08 38.11 20.47
N HIS A 186 -11.17 38.72 20.92
CA HIS A 186 -11.91 39.74 20.19
C HIS A 186 -11.07 41.04 20.07
N VAL A 187 -10.42 41.20 18.91
CA VAL A 187 -9.61 42.39 18.60
C VAL A 187 -10.16 43.25 17.45
N HIS A 188 -11.23 42.79 16.78
CA HIS A 188 -11.79 43.44 15.60
C HIS A 188 -13.34 43.39 15.59
N PRO A 189 -14.06 44.43 15.14
CA PRO A 189 -15.54 44.46 15.11
C PRO A 189 -16.20 43.27 14.40
N ALA A 190 -15.55 42.71 13.38
CA ALA A 190 -16.02 41.53 12.65
C ALA A 190 -16.28 40.31 13.56
N TYR A 191 -15.65 40.24 14.74
CA TYR A 191 -15.87 39.19 15.73
C TYR A 191 -17.35 39.11 16.15
N ALA A 192 -18.05 40.25 16.25
CA ALA A 192 -19.46 40.26 16.65
C ALA A 192 -20.37 39.49 15.68
N SER A 193 -20.00 39.42 14.40
CA SER A 193 -20.72 38.65 13.38
C SER A 193 -20.29 37.19 13.31
N LYS A 194 -19.07 36.88 13.76
CA LYS A 194 -18.45 35.56 13.68
C LYS A 194 -17.52 35.32 14.88
N PRO A 195 -18.06 35.05 16.08
CA PRO A 195 -17.27 34.78 17.28
C PRO A 195 -16.43 33.50 17.11
N LEU A 196 -15.13 33.58 17.37
CA LEU A 196 -14.19 32.47 17.11
C LEU A 196 -14.19 31.39 18.20
N ASP A 197 -14.89 31.64 19.31
CA ASP A 197 -15.25 30.67 20.35
C ASP A 197 -16.47 29.81 19.98
N LYS A 198 -17.12 30.12 18.85
CA LYS A 198 -18.20 29.30 18.27
C LYS A 198 -17.69 28.43 17.12
N THR A 199 -18.46 27.38 16.81
CA THR A 199 -18.15 26.48 15.70
C THR A 199 -18.89 26.93 14.44
N PHE A 200 -18.16 27.11 13.33
CA PHE A 200 -18.78 27.43 12.04
C PHE A 200 -19.03 26.15 11.24
N VAL A 201 -20.23 26.06 10.67
CA VAL A 201 -20.61 24.99 9.75
C VAL A 201 -21.11 25.56 8.43
N HIS A 202 -20.61 25.06 7.30
CA HIS A 202 -21.16 25.31 5.96
C HIS A 202 -21.66 24.00 5.35
N SER A 203 -22.96 23.92 5.12
CA SER A 203 -23.60 22.79 4.41
C SER A 203 -23.77 23.14 2.94
N LEU A 204 -23.40 22.20 2.07
CA LEU A 204 -23.35 22.37 0.61
C LEU A 204 -24.02 21.18 -0.07
N GLN A 205 -24.65 21.45 -1.21
CA GLN A 205 -25.00 20.44 -2.19
C GLN A 205 -23.92 20.42 -3.26
N VAL A 206 -23.19 19.31 -3.36
CA VAL A 206 -22.05 19.11 -4.26
C VAL A 206 -22.34 17.92 -5.18
N PRO A 207 -21.96 17.95 -6.47
CA PRO A 207 -21.99 16.77 -7.31
C PRO A 207 -21.20 15.60 -6.68
N ASN A 208 -21.73 14.38 -6.74
CA ASN A 208 -21.13 13.22 -6.05
C ASN A 208 -19.70 12.92 -6.52
N ASP A 209 -19.34 13.28 -7.75
CA ASP A 209 -18.01 13.14 -8.34
C ASP A 209 -17.02 14.25 -7.93
N ALA A 210 -17.48 15.25 -7.19
CA ALA A 210 -16.68 16.38 -6.71
C ALA A 210 -16.52 16.41 -5.17
N THR A 211 -17.18 15.51 -4.43
CA THR A 211 -17.11 15.45 -2.95
C THR A 211 -15.69 15.19 -2.42
N TRP A 212 -14.85 14.48 -3.19
CA TRP A 212 -13.44 14.25 -2.85
C TRP A 212 -12.60 15.54 -2.89
N GLN A 213 -13.07 16.61 -3.54
CA GLN A 213 -12.36 17.89 -3.68
C GLN A 213 -12.49 18.79 -2.44
N ALA A 214 -12.45 18.20 -1.24
CA ALA A 214 -12.75 18.87 0.03
C ALA A 214 -11.90 20.14 0.26
N LYS A 215 -10.61 20.10 -0.09
CA LYS A 215 -9.71 21.27 0.02
C LYS A 215 -10.15 22.42 -0.91
N ALA A 216 -10.57 22.13 -2.13
CA ALA A 216 -11.06 23.16 -3.06
C ALA A 216 -12.40 23.76 -2.60
N LEU A 217 -13.32 22.92 -2.10
CA LEU A 217 -14.60 23.35 -1.53
C LEU A 217 -14.41 24.21 -0.28
N LEU A 218 -13.43 23.88 0.56
CA LEU A 218 -13.01 24.71 1.69
C LEU A 218 -12.57 26.10 1.25
N PHE A 219 -11.68 26.20 0.25
CA PHE A 219 -11.25 27.51 -0.27
C PHE A 219 -12.39 28.30 -0.91
N ALA A 220 -13.31 27.64 -1.62
CA ALA A 220 -14.51 28.28 -2.17
C ALA A 220 -15.39 28.87 -1.06
N SER A 221 -15.58 28.13 0.04
CA SER A 221 -16.33 28.59 1.22
C SER A 221 -15.67 29.80 1.90
N MET A 222 -14.35 29.78 2.11
CA MET A 222 -13.62 30.89 2.72
C MET A 222 -13.60 32.12 1.82
N ARG A 223 -13.51 31.95 0.49
CA ARG A 223 -13.53 33.07 -0.46
C ARG A 223 -14.76 33.95 -0.29
N SER A 224 -15.94 33.36 -0.11
CA SER A 224 -17.18 34.12 0.12
C SER A 224 -17.11 35.01 1.38
N THR A 225 -16.47 34.53 2.45
CA THR A 225 -16.26 35.33 3.67
C THR A 225 -15.26 36.46 3.43
N ILE A 226 -14.13 36.15 2.76
CA ILE A 226 -13.09 37.13 2.46
C ILE A 226 -13.63 38.25 1.58
N GLU A 227 -14.38 37.93 0.53
CA GLU A 227 -15.04 38.91 -0.35
C GLU A 227 -16.02 39.81 0.43
N GLY A 228 -16.76 39.24 1.38
CA GLY A 228 -17.60 40.00 2.30
C GLY A 228 -16.80 41.04 3.08
N TYR A 229 -15.68 40.63 3.67
CA TYR A 229 -14.81 41.55 4.41
C TYR A 229 -14.12 42.59 3.52
N VAL A 230 -13.72 42.24 2.30
CA VAL A 230 -13.14 43.20 1.35
C VAL A 230 -14.15 44.27 0.93
N ASN A 231 -15.44 43.93 0.86
CA ASN A 231 -16.51 44.88 0.55
C ASN A 231 -16.88 45.78 1.75
N GLU A 232 -16.79 45.24 2.97
CA GLU A 232 -17.16 45.96 4.20
C GLU A 232 -16.02 46.82 4.77
N TYR A 233 -14.78 46.33 4.69
CA TYR A 233 -13.61 46.94 5.31
C TYR A 233 -12.59 47.42 4.27
N THR A 234 -11.92 48.54 4.58
CA THR A 234 -10.74 48.97 3.82
C THR A 234 -9.55 48.04 4.10
N GLN A 235 -8.57 47.99 3.21
CA GLN A 235 -7.35 47.17 3.38
C GLN A 235 -6.66 47.36 4.75
N GLU A 236 -6.59 48.59 5.26
CA GLU A 236 -5.97 48.91 6.57
C GLU A 236 -6.80 48.46 7.79
N LYS A 237 -8.08 48.13 7.58
CA LYS A 237 -9.04 47.71 8.61
C LYS A 237 -9.53 46.29 8.37
N MET A 238 -8.79 45.49 7.62
CA MET A 238 -9.15 44.09 7.42
C MET A 238 -9.09 43.35 8.77
N PRO A 239 -10.02 42.42 9.03
CA PRO A 239 -9.91 41.52 10.17
C PRO A 239 -8.58 40.76 10.14
N PRO A 240 -8.07 40.30 11.30
CA PRO A 240 -6.86 39.48 11.33
C PRO A 240 -7.04 38.16 10.54
N PRO A 241 -5.95 37.50 10.09
CA PRO A 241 -6.02 36.32 9.23
C PRO A 241 -6.91 35.19 9.77
N TYR A 242 -6.81 34.88 11.06
CA TYR A 242 -7.63 33.85 11.73
C TYR A 242 -9.13 34.17 11.78
N GLN A 243 -9.52 35.45 11.65
CA GLN A 243 -10.92 35.87 11.50
C GLN A 243 -11.36 35.84 10.03
N ALA A 244 -10.49 36.32 9.14
CA ALA A 244 -10.77 36.44 7.72
C ALA A 244 -10.90 35.07 7.01
N TYR A 245 -10.05 34.11 7.36
CA TYR A 245 -10.07 32.74 6.82
C TYR A 245 -11.05 31.83 7.58
N THR A 246 -12.29 32.29 7.73
CA THR A 246 -13.38 31.49 8.27
C THR A 246 -14.37 31.06 7.18
N VAL A 247 -14.88 29.84 7.25
CA VAL A 247 -15.93 29.33 6.36
C VAL A 247 -17.24 30.09 6.59
N SER A 248 -18.09 30.18 5.57
CA SER A 248 -19.44 30.74 5.76
C SER A 248 -20.22 29.90 6.79
N HIS A 249 -21.08 30.53 7.59
CA HIS A 249 -21.96 29.81 8.51
C HIS A 249 -23.35 29.62 7.89
N ARG A 250 -23.63 28.42 7.38
CA ARG A 250 -24.89 28.01 6.78
C ARG A 250 -25.15 26.53 7.11
N PRO A 251 -25.45 26.19 8.37
CA PRO A 251 -25.81 24.82 8.74
C PRO A 251 -27.17 24.45 8.12
N GLY A 252 -27.39 23.18 7.82
CA GLY A 252 -28.64 22.70 7.23
C GLY A 252 -28.46 21.37 6.51
N GLU A 253 -29.36 21.10 5.56
CA GLU A 253 -29.29 19.93 4.68
C GLU A 253 -28.18 20.09 3.62
N GLY A 254 -27.59 18.97 3.22
CA GLY A 254 -26.63 18.90 2.14
C GLY A 254 -26.03 17.50 2.03
N ASN A 255 -25.15 17.29 1.07
CA ASN A 255 -24.34 16.07 1.00
C ASN A 255 -22.87 16.34 1.29
N PHE A 256 -22.49 17.57 1.62
CA PHE A 256 -21.14 17.93 1.99
C PHE A 256 -21.16 19.05 3.04
N HIS A 257 -20.53 18.81 4.17
CA HIS A 257 -20.50 19.75 5.28
C HIS A 257 -19.07 20.03 5.71
N ILE A 258 -18.78 21.31 5.96
CA ILE A 258 -17.49 21.76 6.47
C ILE A 258 -17.71 22.34 7.86
N LEU A 259 -17.12 21.72 8.88
CA LEU A 259 -17.06 22.23 10.24
C LEU A 259 -15.69 22.89 10.46
N GLN A 260 -15.65 24.11 11.01
CA GLN A 260 -14.43 24.81 11.39
C GLN A 260 -14.42 25.15 12.88
N LYS A 261 -13.28 24.92 13.52
CA LYS A 261 -12.93 25.45 14.85
C LYS A 261 -11.60 26.20 14.75
N VAL A 262 -11.47 27.32 15.45
CA VAL A 262 -10.25 28.14 15.49
C VAL A 262 -9.75 28.18 16.92
N PHE A 263 -8.54 27.69 17.15
CA PHE A 263 -7.95 27.57 18.49
C PHE A 263 -6.76 28.51 18.67
N GLU A 264 -6.50 28.90 19.91
CA GLU A 264 -5.25 29.51 20.36
C GLU A 264 -4.54 28.53 21.31
N GLY A 265 -3.31 28.13 20.98
CA GLY A 265 -2.56 27.16 21.78
C GLY A 265 -3.01 25.70 21.62
N PRO A 266 -2.85 24.85 22.66
CA PRO A 266 -3.24 23.45 22.60
C PRO A 266 -4.76 23.27 22.55
N PHE A 267 -5.21 22.25 21.83
CA PHE A 267 -6.64 21.94 21.71
C PHE A 267 -6.89 20.43 21.67
N GLU A 268 -8.11 20.04 22.02
CA GLU A 268 -8.64 18.71 21.69
C GLU A 268 -10.15 18.75 21.37
N PHE A 269 -10.62 17.81 20.55
CA PHE A 269 -12.04 17.55 20.37
C PHE A 269 -12.25 16.10 19.91
N ASP A 270 -13.45 15.58 20.17
CA ASP A 270 -13.85 14.23 19.81
C ASP A 270 -14.90 14.27 18.70
N VAL A 271 -14.85 13.26 17.83
CA VAL A 271 -15.85 12.98 16.80
C VAL A 271 -16.37 11.57 17.05
N VAL A 272 -17.67 11.43 17.29
CA VAL A 272 -18.29 10.15 17.64
C VAL A 272 -19.39 9.83 16.65
N TYR A 273 -19.24 8.72 15.93
CA TYR A 273 -20.27 8.15 15.07
C TYR A 273 -21.02 7.04 15.82
N THR A 274 -22.35 7.09 15.74
CA THR A 274 -23.25 6.11 16.35
C THR A 274 -24.34 5.69 15.38
N PRO A 275 -24.51 4.38 15.13
CA PRO A 275 -25.76 3.87 14.54
C PRO A 275 -26.94 4.21 15.45
N SER A 276 -28.11 4.57 14.91
CA SER A 276 -29.24 5.16 15.66
C SER A 276 -29.86 4.32 16.80
N ASN A 277 -29.29 3.16 17.13
CA ASN A 277 -29.74 2.29 18.21
C ASN A 277 -28.90 2.39 19.49
N SER A 278 -27.95 3.32 19.59
CA SER A 278 -27.07 3.45 20.77
C SER A 278 -27.09 4.84 21.40
N SER A 279 -27.44 4.91 22.69
CA SER A 279 -27.62 6.17 23.44
C SER A 279 -26.48 6.48 24.41
N ALA A 280 -25.40 5.69 24.43
CA ALA A 280 -24.29 5.89 25.37
C ALA A 280 -23.19 6.73 24.74
N SER A 281 -22.83 7.87 25.36
CA SER A 281 -21.60 8.59 25.06
C SER A 281 -20.41 7.75 25.54
N PRO A 282 -19.51 7.31 24.64
CA PRO A 282 -18.36 6.50 25.03
C PRO A 282 -17.33 7.35 25.79
N ASP A 283 -16.63 6.73 26.74
CA ASP A 283 -15.37 7.27 27.25
C ASP A 283 -14.28 7.01 26.21
N VAL A 284 -14.06 7.99 25.33
CA VAL A 284 -13.12 7.90 24.21
C VAL A 284 -11.70 7.66 24.70
N ALA A 285 -11.28 8.32 25.79
CA ALA A 285 -9.94 8.17 26.33
C ALA A 285 -9.69 6.76 26.86
N ALA A 286 -10.66 6.19 27.58
CA ALA A 286 -10.58 4.81 28.06
C ALA A 286 -10.56 3.80 26.90
N ALA A 287 -11.38 4.01 25.86
CA ALA A 287 -11.41 3.15 24.68
C ALA A 287 -10.08 3.17 23.91
N VAL A 288 -9.47 4.35 23.76
CA VAL A 288 -8.12 4.50 23.17
C VAL A 288 -7.08 3.75 24.01
N GLY A 289 -7.07 3.96 25.33
CA GLY A 289 -6.13 3.26 26.22
C GLY A 289 -6.24 1.73 26.14
N LYS A 290 -7.46 1.20 26.12
CA LYS A 290 -7.74 -0.24 25.94
C LYS A 290 -7.18 -0.75 24.60
N THR A 291 -7.43 -0.04 23.51
CA THR A 291 -7.00 -0.40 22.15
C THR A 291 -5.47 -0.48 22.05
N VAL A 292 -4.76 0.53 22.58
CA VAL A 292 -3.28 0.57 22.56
C VAL A 292 -2.67 -0.59 23.37
N ALA A 293 -3.26 -0.90 24.52
CA ALA A 293 -2.80 -2.01 25.36
C ALA A 293 -2.99 -3.36 24.65
N GLN A 294 -4.17 -3.60 24.08
CA GLN A 294 -4.48 -4.83 23.33
C GLN A 294 -3.57 -5.02 22.11
N PHE A 295 -3.34 -3.95 21.34
CA PHE A 295 -2.39 -4.00 20.23
C PHE A 295 -1.00 -4.39 20.71
N SER A 296 -0.49 -3.74 21.77
CA SER A 296 0.87 -3.99 22.27
C SER A 296 1.06 -5.42 22.76
N GLU A 297 0.06 -6.00 23.43
CA GLU A 297 0.08 -7.40 23.87
C GLU A 297 0.10 -8.37 22.67
N ARG A 298 -0.81 -8.18 21.71
CA ARG A 298 -0.88 -9.02 20.49
C ARG A 298 0.38 -8.90 19.63
N PHE A 299 0.96 -7.70 19.55
CA PHE A 299 2.19 -7.45 18.78
C PHE A 299 3.35 -8.28 19.30
N LEU A 300 3.57 -8.32 20.62
CA LEU A 300 4.60 -9.17 21.20
C LEU A 300 4.32 -10.66 20.95
N GLY A 301 3.07 -11.10 21.01
CA GLY A 301 2.72 -12.48 20.67
C GLY A 301 2.93 -12.88 19.20
N THR A 302 3.03 -11.91 18.28
CA THR A 302 3.07 -12.16 16.83
C THR A 302 4.43 -11.84 16.21
N PHE A 303 5.05 -10.72 16.59
CA PHE A 303 6.23 -10.15 15.97
C PHE A 303 7.34 -9.85 16.98
N GLU A 304 7.47 -10.67 18.03
CA GLU A 304 8.54 -10.48 19.02
C GLU A 304 9.91 -10.35 18.35
N PRO A 305 10.59 -9.20 18.49
CA PRO A 305 11.93 -9.02 17.94
C PRO A 305 12.91 -10.04 18.51
N GLN A 306 13.64 -10.75 17.64
CA GLN A 306 14.63 -11.75 18.05
C GLN A 306 16.03 -11.14 18.22
N PRO A 307 16.88 -11.69 19.11
CA PRO A 307 18.25 -11.20 19.32
C PRO A 307 19.04 -10.97 18.03
N PRO A 308 19.90 -9.93 17.97
CA PRO A 308 20.22 -8.96 19.02
C PRO A 308 19.26 -7.74 19.10
N PHE A 309 18.08 -7.78 18.47
CA PHE A 309 17.19 -6.61 18.29
C PHE A 309 16.11 -6.48 19.37
N THR A 310 16.42 -6.82 20.62
CA THR A 310 15.45 -6.92 21.72
C THR A 310 15.28 -5.64 22.55
N SER A 311 15.91 -4.52 22.17
CA SER A 311 15.73 -3.25 22.87
C SER A 311 14.36 -2.63 22.60
N SER A 312 13.88 -1.79 23.53
CA SER A 312 12.60 -1.07 23.38
C SER A 312 12.54 -0.23 22.10
N SER A 313 13.66 0.35 21.66
CA SER A 313 13.72 1.15 20.44
C SER A 313 13.44 0.33 19.17
N TYR A 314 13.87 -0.93 19.10
CA TYR A 314 13.52 -1.82 17.98
C TYR A 314 12.08 -2.29 18.07
N LEU A 315 11.54 -2.47 19.29
CA LEU A 315 10.13 -2.77 19.49
C LEU A 315 9.24 -1.61 19.01
N ASP A 316 9.55 -0.37 19.39
CA ASP A 316 8.79 0.80 18.95
C ASP A 316 8.87 1.01 17.44
N PHE A 317 10.08 0.84 16.87
CA PHE A 317 10.29 0.89 15.42
C PHE A 317 9.49 -0.19 14.68
N SER A 318 9.50 -1.44 15.15
CA SER A 318 8.75 -2.54 14.50
C SER A 318 7.23 -2.35 14.62
N LYS A 319 6.72 -1.87 15.77
CA LYS A 319 5.32 -1.46 15.93
C LYS A 319 4.94 -0.37 14.95
N ASN A 320 5.78 0.67 14.80
CA ASN A 320 5.54 1.77 13.88
C ASN A 320 5.49 1.31 12.42
N LEU A 321 6.45 0.48 11.96
CA LEU A 321 6.44 -0.05 10.60
C LEU A 321 5.18 -0.86 10.31
N PHE A 322 4.85 -1.80 11.19
CA PHE A 322 3.66 -2.64 11.01
C PHE A 322 2.37 -1.79 11.03
N SER A 323 2.24 -0.88 12.00
CA SER A 323 1.06 -0.01 12.13
C SER A 323 0.86 0.88 10.92
N ASN A 324 1.94 1.35 10.28
CA ASN A 324 1.84 2.15 9.06
C ASN A 324 1.54 1.31 7.81
N LEU A 325 2.01 0.06 7.74
CA LEU A 325 1.58 -0.88 6.70
C LEU A 325 0.07 -1.10 6.74
N VAL A 326 -0.46 -1.51 7.90
CA VAL A 326 -1.91 -1.75 8.04
C VAL A 326 -2.73 -0.46 8.06
N GLY A 327 -2.14 0.66 8.49
CA GLY A 327 -2.72 2.00 8.40
C GLY A 327 -2.71 2.60 7.00
N GLY A 328 -2.00 1.96 6.06
CA GLY A 328 -2.06 2.24 4.62
C GLY A 328 -3.17 1.48 3.89
N ILE A 329 -3.90 0.58 4.56
CA ILE A 329 -5.03 -0.12 3.96
C ILE A 329 -6.12 0.89 3.60
N GLY A 330 -6.57 0.84 2.35
CA GLY A 330 -7.58 1.73 1.77
C GLY A 330 -8.75 0.97 1.17
N TYR A 331 -9.82 1.72 0.94
CA TYR A 331 -11.02 1.26 0.24
C TYR A 331 -11.29 2.19 -0.93
N PHE A 332 -11.21 1.63 -2.13
CA PHE A 332 -11.25 2.34 -3.39
C PHE A 332 -12.44 1.88 -4.22
N TYR A 333 -13.09 2.83 -4.89
CA TYR A 333 -14.22 2.56 -5.76
C TYR A 333 -14.21 3.54 -6.94
N GLY A 334 -14.37 3.04 -8.16
CA GLY A 334 -14.39 3.88 -9.34
C GLY A 334 -14.10 3.14 -10.63
N ASP A 335 -14.07 3.86 -11.74
CA ASP A 335 -13.65 3.33 -13.03
C ASP A 335 -12.11 3.29 -13.16
N GLN A 336 -11.62 2.45 -14.07
CA GLN A 336 -10.24 2.39 -14.55
C GLN A 336 -10.18 2.83 -16.01
N LEU A 337 -8.99 3.20 -16.50
CA LEU A 337 -8.77 3.52 -17.91
C LEU A 337 -8.02 2.34 -18.56
N VAL A 338 -8.66 1.63 -19.48
CA VAL A 338 -8.15 0.38 -20.06
C VAL A 338 -8.15 0.44 -21.58
N ASP A 339 -7.05 0.03 -22.21
CA ASP A 339 -6.99 -0.18 -23.66
C ASP A 339 -7.26 -1.65 -24.01
N ARG A 340 -8.46 -1.91 -24.54
CA ARG A 340 -8.89 -3.22 -25.06
C ARG A 340 -8.99 -3.22 -26.59
N SER A 341 -8.16 -2.45 -27.28
CA SER A 341 -8.16 -2.44 -28.74
C SER A 341 -7.61 -3.74 -29.33
N TYR A 342 -6.76 -4.46 -28.59
CA TYR A 342 -6.06 -5.66 -29.04
C TYR A 342 -5.37 -5.43 -30.39
N ASP A 343 -4.69 -4.28 -30.52
CA ASP A 343 -3.93 -3.93 -31.72
C ASP A 343 -2.88 -5.02 -32.02
N GLU A 344 -2.68 -5.35 -33.29
CA GLU A 344 -1.74 -6.40 -33.71
C GLU A 344 -0.30 -6.11 -33.25
N ALA A 345 0.07 -4.83 -33.09
CA ALA A 345 1.36 -4.42 -32.54
C ALA A 345 1.64 -4.97 -31.13
N TYR A 346 0.59 -5.25 -30.34
CA TYR A 346 0.70 -5.76 -28.98
C TYR A 346 1.10 -7.24 -28.89
N GLU A 347 1.09 -7.97 -30.01
CA GLU A 347 1.59 -9.35 -30.07
C GLU A 347 3.13 -9.40 -30.06
N GLU A 348 3.80 -8.28 -30.35
CA GLU A 348 5.27 -8.14 -30.30
C GLU A 348 6.02 -9.21 -31.11
N LEU A 349 5.56 -9.50 -32.33
CA LEU A 349 6.06 -10.60 -33.16
C LEU A 349 7.33 -10.27 -33.93
N ASN A 350 7.59 -8.98 -34.20
CA ASN A 350 8.70 -8.53 -35.04
C ASN A 350 9.76 -7.79 -34.23
N GLU A 351 11.00 -7.79 -34.70
CA GLU A 351 12.00 -6.84 -34.19
C GLU A 351 11.51 -5.39 -34.34
N GLY A 352 11.87 -4.53 -33.39
CA GLY A 352 11.36 -3.15 -33.39
C GLY A 352 9.94 -3.00 -32.83
N PHE A 353 9.31 -4.06 -32.32
CA PHE A 353 7.91 -4.06 -31.81
C PHE A 353 7.57 -2.92 -30.84
N TRP A 354 8.55 -2.38 -30.11
CA TRP A 354 8.33 -1.28 -29.17
C TRP A 354 7.91 0.02 -29.88
N GLN A 355 8.33 0.25 -31.12
CA GLN A 355 7.92 1.39 -31.94
C GLN A 355 6.47 1.23 -32.40
N GLU A 356 6.13 0.06 -32.93
CA GLU A 356 4.76 -0.28 -33.34
C GLU A 356 3.79 -0.19 -32.14
N THR A 357 4.21 -0.67 -30.97
CA THR A 357 3.44 -0.58 -29.73
C THR A 357 3.28 0.87 -29.25
N GLU A 358 4.30 1.71 -29.41
CA GLU A 358 4.21 3.15 -29.11
C GLU A 358 3.20 3.86 -30.03
N GLU A 359 3.25 3.58 -31.35
CA GLU A 359 2.29 4.11 -32.32
C GLU A 359 0.85 3.65 -32.03
N ALA A 360 0.67 2.37 -31.68
CA ALA A 360 -0.64 1.83 -31.31
C ALA A 360 -1.21 2.51 -30.06
N ARG A 361 -0.38 2.74 -29.03
CA ARG A 361 -0.79 3.48 -27.81
C ARG A 361 -1.13 4.94 -28.10
N ALA A 362 -0.38 5.59 -28.99
CA ALA A 362 -0.65 6.98 -29.39
C ALA A 362 -2.02 7.17 -30.08
N ALA A 363 -2.64 6.08 -30.58
CA ALA A 363 -3.99 6.12 -31.15
C ALA A 363 -5.10 6.41 -30.12
N GLY A 364 -4.81 6.32 -28.82
CA GLY A 364 -5.71 6.80 -27.77
C GLY A 364 -7.03 6.03 -27.66
N ARG A 365 -7.01 4.70 -27.85
CA ARG A 365 -8.24 3.87 -27.93
C ARG A 365 -8.75 3.37 -26.58
N GLN A 366 -8.09 3.75 -25.49
CA GLN A 366 -8.49 3.44 -24.11
C GLN A 366 -9.88 3.97 -23.76
N LYS A 367 -10.57 3.28 -22.85
CA LYS A 367 -11.90 3.65 -22.35
C LYS A 367 -12.00 3.49 -20.85
N LEU A 368 -12.92 4.24 -20.25
CA LEU A 368 -13.31 4.03 -18.86
C LEU A 368 -14.06 2.70 -18.74
N GLU A 369 -13.62 1.87 -17.80
CA GLU A 369 -14.18 0.54 -17.51
C GLU A 369 -14.43 0.41 -16.01
N GLY A 370 -15.55 -0.23 -15.61
CA GLY A 370 -15.93 -0.40 -14.21
C GLY A 370 -17.43 -0.16 -13.99
N PRO A 371 -17.85 0.18 -12.77
CA PRO A 371 -17.01 0.46 -11.60
C PRO A 371 -16.33 -0.79 -11.04
N TYR A 372 -15.15 -0.62 -10.50
CA TYR A 372 -14.41 -1.58 -9.71
C TYR A 372 -14.39 -1.16 -8.24
N GLU A 373 -14.18 -2.13 -7.37
CA GLU A 373 -14.03 -1.96 -5.94
C GLU A 373 -12.77 -2.70 -5.49
N LEU A 374 -11.95 -2.06 -4.66
CA LEU A 374 -10.73 -2.65 -4.15
C LEU A 374 -10.48 -2.26 -2.68
N TYR A 375 -10.34 -3.27 -1.83
CA TYR A 375 -9.84 -3.16 -0.47
C TYR A 375 -8.43 -3.73 -0.41
N THR A 376 -7.43 -2.87 -0.19
CA THR A 376 -6.02 -3.22 -0.38
C THR A 376 -5.11 -2.33 0.45
N SER A 377 -3.91 -2.82 0.76
CA SER A 377 -2.82 -1.95 1.23
C SER A 377 -2.20 -1.13 0.08
N VAL A 378 -1.37 -0.14 0.43
CA VAL A 378 -0.72 0.75 -0.54
C VAL A 378 0.78 0.84 -0.27
N PRO A 379 1.64 0.98 -1.30
CA PRO A 379 3.09 1.04 -1.08
C PRO A 379 3.54 2.25 -0.25
N SER A 380 2.93 3.41 -0.51
CA SER A 380 3.22 4.67 0.18
C SER A 380 2.02 5.61 0.13
N ARG A 381 1.57 6.09 1.30
CA ARG A 381 0.48 7.07 1.43
C ARG A 381 0.69 8.39 0.65
N PRO A 382 1.87 9.04 0.67
CA PRO A 382 2.05 10.30 -0.03
C PRO A 382 2.15 10.19 -1.56
N PHE A 383 2.73 9.10 -2.08
CA PHE A 383 3.09 9.01 -3.50
C PHE A 383 2.31 7.94 -4.27
N PHE A 384 2.07 6.79 -3.63
CA PHE A 384 1.41 5.63 -4.22
C PHE A 384 0.14 5.22 -3.45
N PRO A 385 -0.85 6.10 -3.17
CA PRO A 385 -2.00 5.74 -2.34
C PRO A 385 -3.07 4.95 -3.12
N ARG A 386 -2.67 3.81 -3.71
CA ARG A 386 -3.51 2.94 -4.54
C ARG A 386 -2.93 1.52 -4.56
N GLY A 387 -3.72 0.57 -5.07
CA GLY A 387 -3.29 -0.83 -5.17
C GLY A 387 -2.27 -1.06 -6.28
N PHE A 388 -1.18 -1.74 -5.94
CA PHE A 388 -0.21 -2.29 -6.90
C PHE A 388 -0.14 -3.81 -6.74
N LEU A 389 -0.36 -4.54 -7.83
CA LEU A 389 -0.59 -5.98 -7.82
C LEU A 389 0.60 -6.75 -7.24
N TRP A 390 1.81 -6.43 -7.70
CA TRP A 390 3.00 -7.15 -7.25
C TRP A 390 3.48 -6.72 -5.87
N ASP A 391 3.25 -5.47 -5.45
CA ASP A 391 3.55 -5.00 -4.10
C ASP A 391 2.69 -5.74 -3.06
N GLU A 392 1.41 -6.00 -3.38
CA GLU A 392 0.45 -6.51 -2.40
C GLU A 392 0.84 -7.87 -1.81
N GLY A 393 1.44 -8.75 -2.61
CA GLY A 393 1.94 -10.02 -2.08
C GLY A 393 2.98 -9.81 -0.97
N PHE A 394 3.86 -8.81 -1.10
CA PHE A 394 4.84 -8.46 -0.07
C PHE A 394 4.20 -7.77 1.15
N HIS A 395 3.19 -6.92 0.92
CA HIS A 395 2.43 -6.27 1.99
C HIS A 395 1.71 -7.29 2.88
N LEU A 396 1.14 -8.33 2.26
CA LEU A 396 0.31 -9.29 2.95
C LEU A 396 1.10 -10.31 3.76
N LEU A 397 2.39 -10.55 3.48
CA LEU A 397 3.20 -11.50 4.25
C LEU A 397 3.26 -11.23 5.75
N PRO A 398 3.49 -10.00 6.25
CA PRO A 398 3.35 -9.70 7.67
C PRO A 398 1.87 -9.71 8.09
N ILE A 399 0.94 -9.23 7.26
CA ILE A 399 -0.49 -9.21 7.61
C ILE A 399 -1.04 -10.62 7.87
N VAL A 400 -0.60 -11.65 7.13
CA VAL A 400 -0.96 -13.06 7.36
C VAL A 400 -0.59 -13.52 8.77
N ASP A 401 0.55 -13.11 9.31
CA ASP A 401 0.95 -13.50 10.66
C ASP A 401 0.02 -12.89 11.72
N TRP A 402 -0.41 -11.65 11.48
CA TRP A 402 -1.27 -10.87 12.34
C TRP A 402 -2.72 -11.31 12.26
N ASP A 403 -3.30 -11.28 11.07
CA ASP A 403 -4.72 -11.43 10.78
C ASP A 403 -4.91 -12.14 9.41
N PRO A 404 -4.93 -13.49 9.41
CA PRO A 404 -5.12 -14.28 8.19
C PRO A 404 -6.41 -13.94 7.45
N GLU A 405 -7.49 -13.63 8.19
CA GLU A 405 -8.78 -13.30 7.59
C GLU A 405 -8.73 -11.97 6.85
N LEU A 406 -8.08 -10.94 7.42
CA LEU A 406 -7.83 -9.68 6.72
C LEU A 406 -7.06 -9.92 5.40
N ALA A 407 -6.03 -10.77 5.43
CA ALA A 407 -5.28 -11.12 4.22
C ALA A 407 -6.17 -11.84 3.19
N MET A 408 -6.99 -12.80 3.61
CA MET A 408 -7.94 -13.49 2.72
C MET A 408 -8.95 -12.52 2.08
N GLN A 409 -9.46 -11.55 2.85
CA GLN A 409 -10.36 -10.52 2.32
C GLN A 409 -9.70 -9.62 1.28
N ILE A 410 -8.44 -9.22 1.50
CA ILE A 410 -7.68 -8.41 0.53
C ILE A 410 -7.38 -9.23 -0.74
N VAL A 411 -6.90 -10.47 -0.62
CA VAL A 411 -6.67 -11.36 -1.77
C VAL A 411 -7.96 -11.53 -2.57
N SER A 412 -9.08 -11.79 -1.89
CA SER A 412 -10.40 -11.90 -2.53
C SER A 412 -10.80 -10.61 -3.25
N SER A 413 -10.49 -9.45 -2.66
CA SER A 413 -10.77 -8.15 -3.29
C SER A 413 -9.97 -7.96 -4.58
N TRP A 414 -8.70 -8.36 -4.62
CA TRP A 414 -7.89 -8.32 -5.83
C TRP A 414 -8.43 -9.23 -6.93
N PHE A 415 -8.74 -10.49 -6.62
CA PHE A 415 -9.29 -11.43 -7.59
C PHE A 415 -10.69 -11.04 -8.09
N LYS A 416 -11.45 -10.22 -7.35
CA LYS A 416 -12.72 -9.64 -7.82
C LYS A 416 -12.54 -8.59 -8.93
N THR A 417 -11.37 -7.99 -9.06
CA THR A 417 -11.03 -7.07 -10.16
C THR A 417 -10.60 -7.79 -11.44
N MET A 418 -10.44 -9.11 -11.38
CA MET A 418 -9.99 -9.92 -12.51
C MET A 418 -11.04 -10.02 -13.60
N ASP A 419 -10.61 -9.93 -14.86
CA ASP A 419 -11.51 -10.07 -16.00
C ASP A 419 -11.85 -11.53 -16.35
N GLU A 420 -12.59 -11.70 -17.45
CA GLU A 420 -13.03 -13.02 -17.91
C GLU A 420 -11.88 -13.90 -18.44
N GLU A 421 -10.76 -13.30 -18.84
CA GLU A 421 -9.59 -14.00 -19.38
C GLU A 421 -8.59 -14.38 -18.30
N GLY A 422 -8.64 -13.71 -17.15
CA GLY A 422 -7.75 -13.96 -16.01
C GLY A 422 -6.75 -12.83 -15.74
N TRP A 423 -6.87 -11.69 -16.45
CA TRP A 423 -6.03 -10.53 -16.25
C TRP A 423 -6.48 -9.70 -15.05
N ILE A 424 -5.51 -9.17 -14.30
CA ILE A 424 -5.68 -8.18 -13.25
C ILE A 424 -4.74 -7.01 -13.57
N ALA A 425 -5.27 -5.78 -13.59
CA ALA A 425 -4.45 -4.60 -13.83
C ALA A 425 -3.35 -4.46 -12.75
N ARG A 426 -2.12 -4.20 -13.19
CA ARG A 426 -0.94 -4.07 -12.31
C ARG A 426 -1.07 -2.92 -11.30
N GLU A 427 -1.79 -1.87 -11.68
CA GLU A 427 -1.98 -0.66 -10.90
C GLU A 427 -3.45 -0.25 -10.95
N GLN A 428 -4.11 -0.24 -9.79
CA GLN A 428 -5.57 -0.08 -9.68
C GLN A 428 -5.91 1.38 -9.41
N ILE A 429 -6.13 2.14 -10.48
CA ILE A 429 -6.39 3.59 -10.44
C ILE A 429 -7.90 3.83 -10.52
N LEU A 430 -8.58 3.73 -9.37
CA LEU A 430 -10.03 3.73 -9.30
C LEU A 430 -10.58 5.16 -9.06
N GLY A 431 -11.18 5.74 -10.11
CA GLY A 431 -11.87 7.02 -10.04
C GLY A 431 -10.96 8.28 -10.07
N PRO A 432 -11.57 9.48 -10.09
CA PRO A 432 -10.85 10.74 -10.32
C PRO A 432 -9.86 11.10 -9.21
N GLU A 433 -10.19 10.82 -7.94
CA GLU A 433 -9.29 11.10 -6.81
C GLU A 433 -7.95 10.36 -6.96
N ALA A 434 -7.99 9.06 -7.30
CA ALA A 434 -6.80 8.26 -7.52
C ALA A 434 -5.98 8.77 -8.73
N ARG A 435 -6.66 9.13 -9.83
CA ARG A 435 -6.00 9.64 -11.05
C ARG A 435 -5.19 10.91 -10.84
N THR A 436 -5.59 11.78 -9.90
CA THR A 436 -4.82 13.01 -9.63
C THR A 436 -3.41 12.76 -9.09
N LYS A 437 -3.13 11.54 -8.62
CA LYS A 437 -1.82 11.11 -8.12
C LYS A 437 -1.02 10.31 -9.15
N VAL A 438 -1.48 10.26 -10.41
CA VAL A 438 -0.84 9.48 -11.48
C VAL A 438 -0.68 10.35 -12.73
N PRO A 439 0.54 10.53 -13.24
CA PRO A 439 0.75 11.15 -14.56
C PRO A 439 -0.06 10.45 -15.65
N GLU A 440 -0.59 11.21 -16.62
CA GLU A 440 -1.55 10.70 -17.62
C GLU A 440 -0.99 9.51 -18.41
N GLU A 441 0.31 9.51 -18.70
CA GLU A 441 1.02 8.46 -19.44
C GLU A 441 1.04 7.09 -18.73
N PHE A 442 0.82 7.05 -17.40
CA PHE A 442 0.80 5.82 -16.61
C PHE A 442 -0.62 5.38 -16.22
N GLN A 443 -1.66 6.15 -16.57
CA GLN A 443 -3.04 5.82 -16.17
C GLN A 443 -3.62 4.64 -16.93
N VAL A 444 -3.25 4.47 -18.21
CA VAL A 444 -3.82 3.44 -19.08
C VAL A 444 -3.27 2.06 -18.73
N GLN A 445 -4.17 1.11 -18.50
CA GLN A 445 -3.84 -0.29 -18.26
C GLN A 445 -4.06 -1.13 -19.54
N TYR A 446 -3.23 -2.17 -19.73
CA TYR A 446 -3.23 -3.01 -20.94
C TYR A 446 -3.40 -4.49 -20.57
N PRO A 447 -4.44 -5.19 -21.07
CA PRO A 447 -4.75 -6.58 -20.67
C PRO A 447 -3.73 -7.66 -21.00
N HIS A 448 -2.73 -7.38 -21.83
CA HIS A 448 -1.63 -8.30 -22.16
C HIS A 448 -0.38 -8.06 -21.29
N TYR A 449 -0.37 -6.99 -20.49
CA TYR A 449 0.71 -6.67 -19.56
C TYR A 449 0.49 -7.38 -18.23
N ALA A 450 1.45 -8.23 -17.88
CA ALA A 450 1.51 -8.93 -16.60
C ALA A 450 2.29 -8.15 -15.54
N ASN A 451 2.29 -8.69 -14.33
CA ASN A 451 3.15 -8.27 -13.23
C ASN A 451 3.53 -9.48 -12.37
N PRO A 452 4.60 -9.47 -11.55
CA PRO A 452 4.93 -10.63 -10.71
C PRO A 452 3.74 -11.11 -9.87
N PRO A 453 3.44 -12.43 -9.86
CA PRO A 453 2.25 -13.02 -9.25
C PRO A 453 2.44 -13.20 -7.73
N THR A 454 2.84 -12.15 -7.02
CA THR A 454 3.25 -12.23 -5.62
C THR A 454 2.10 -12.60 -4.67
N LEU A 455 0.84 -12.41 -5.07
CA LEU A 455 -0.33 -12.88 -4.32
C LEU A 455 -0.30 -14.41 -4.08
N PHE A 456 0.36 -15.19 -4.93
CA PHE A 456 0.51 -16.64 -4.73
C PHE A 456 1.42 -16.96 -3.53
N MET A 457 2.39 -16.09 -3.21
CA MET A 457 3.20 -16.24 -2.00
C MET A 457 2.35 -16.14 -0.72
N VAL A 458 1.26 -15.37 -0.77
CA VAL A 458 0.32 -15.20 0.35
C VAL A 458 -0.47 -16.48 0.57
N LEU A 459 -0.86 -17.18 -0.51
CA LEU A 459 -1.53 -18.47 -0.41
C LEU A 459 -0.65 -19.51 0.29
N ASP A 460 0.64 -19.56 -0.07
CA ASP A 460 1.61 -20.42 0.62
C ASP A 460 1.75 -20.05 2.10
N ALA A 461 1.86 -18.76 2.43
CA ALA A 461 1.96 -18.30 3.80
C ALA A 461 0.69 -18.64 4.62
N LEU A 462 -0.50 -18.55 4.02
CA LEU A 462 -1.77 -18.92 4.65
C LEU A 462 -1.84 -20.43 4.92
N LEU A 463 -1.40 -21.26 3.97
CA LEU A 463 -1.30 -22.70 4.15
C LEU A 463 -0.32 -23.07 5.28
N ASP A 464 0.83 -22.39 5.35
CA ASP A 464 1.84 -22.61 6.39
C ASP A 464 1.38 -22.16 7.79
N LYS A 465 0.45 -21.19 7.87
CA LYS A 465 -0.11 -20.69 9.13
C LYS A 465 -0.97 -21.73 9.87
N GLY A 466 -1.43 -22.78 9.18
CA GLY A 466 -2.27 -23.83 9.76
C GLY A 466 -3.69 -23.40 10.14
N THR A 467 -4.15 -22.24 9.64
CA THR A 467 -5.55 -21.81 9.78
C THR A 467 -6.42 -22.66 8.85
N ASP A 468 -7.62 -23.06 9.29
CA ASP A 468 -8.57 -23.72 8.38
C ASP A 468 -9.13 -22.71 7.39
N ILE A 469 -8.59 -22.77 6.18
CA ILE A 469 -8.94 -21.90 5.06
C ILE A 469 -9.51 -22.70 3.89
N LYS A 470 -9.89 -23.96 4.11
CA LYS A 470 -10.26 -24.89 3.03
C LYS A 470 -11.47 -24.42 2.25
N GLN A 471 -12.49 -23.93 2.94
CA GLN A 471 -13.68 -23.37 2.28
C GLN A 471 -13.31 -22.18 1.40
N TRP A 472 -12.60 -21.19 1.96
CA TRP A 472 -12.18 -19.99 1.23
C TRP A 472 -11.32 -20.34 0.01
N LEU A 473 -10.34 -21.25 0.16
CA LEU A 473 -9.53 -21.72 -0.95
C LEU A 473 -10.37 -22.40 -2.03
N THR A 474 -11.36 -23.22 -1.65
CA THR A 474 -12.26 -23.89 -2.60
C THR A 474 -13.06 -22.86 -3.42
N GLU A 475 -13.50 -21.77 -2.80
CA GLU A 475 -14.26 -20.71 -3.45
C GLU A 475 -13.40 -19.87 -4.42
N VAL A 476 -12.17 -19.52 -4.03
CA VAL A 476 -11.25 -18.73 -4.88
C VAL A 476 -10.52 -19.57 -5.92
N TYR A 477 -10.43 -20.89 -5.74
CA TYR A 477 -9.63 -21.79 -6.59
C TYR A 477 -9.89 -21.64 -8.10
N PRO A 478 -11.14 -21.56 -8.61
CA PRO A 478 -11.37 -21.35 -10.04
C PRO A 478 -10.82 -20.03 -10.58
N LEU A 479 -10.71 -18.99 -9.73
CA LEU A 479 -10.10 -17.72 -10.09
C LEU A 479 -8.57 -17.84 -10.13
N LEU A 480 -7.98 -18.58 -9.18
CA LEU A 480 -6.54 -18.90 -9.18
C LEU A 480 -6.14 -19.68 -10.45
N GLN A 481 -6.91 -20.69 -10.82
CA GLN A 481 -6.69 -21.47 -12.05
C GLN A 481 -6.73 -20.58 -13.29
N ARG A 482 -7.75 -19.71 -13.40
CA ARG A 482 -7.88 -18.79 -14.52
C ARG A 482 -6.69 -17.85 -14.63
N ASN A 483 -6.27 -17.26 -13.52
CA ASN A 483 -5.12 -16.35 -13.50
C ASN A 483 -3.83 -17.09 -13.86
N PHE A 484 -3.58 -18.28 -13.28
CA PHE A 484 -2.42 -19.11 -13.62
C PHE A 484 -2.36 -19.43 -15.12
N GLU A 485 -3.46 -19.88 -15.71
CA GLU A 485 -3.52 -20.18 -17.14
C GLU A 485 -3.40 -18.93 -18.02
N TRP A 486 -3.91 -17.78 -17.55
CA TRP A 486 -3.71 -16.49 -18.22
C TRP A 486 -2.22 -16.11 -18.30
N TYR A 487 -1.49 -16.21 -17.19
CA TYR A 487 -0.04 -15.97 -17.17
C TYR A 487 0.67 -16.92 -18.13
N ARG A 488 0.37 -18.22 -18.07
CA ARG A 488 1.00 -19.22 -18.93
C ARG A 488 0.74 -19.00 -20.41
N LYS A 489 -0.47 -18.56 -20.76
CA LYS A 489 -0.86 -18.27 -22.14
C LYS A 489 -0.21 -16.99 -22.66
N THR A 490 -0.35 -15.90 -21.94
CA THR A 490 0.00 -14.55 -22.42
C THR A 490 1.49 -14.25 -22.34
N GLN A 491 2.19 -14.82 -21.36
CA GLN A 491 3.62 -14.56 -21.15
C GLN A 491 4.52 -15.67 -21.72
N ARG A 492 3.97 -16.55 -22.56
CA ARG A 492 4.73 -17.63 -23.19
C ARG A 492 5.83 -17.07 -24.10
N GLY A 493 7.03 -17.62 -23.99
CA GLY A 493 8.16 -17.32 -24.86
C GLY A 493 8.31 -18.33 -26.01
N ASP A 494 9.09 -17.97 -27.02
CA ASP A 494 9.40 -18.88 -28.13
C ASP A 494 10.62 -19.75 -27.82
N LEU A 495 10.38 -21.06 -27.75
CA LEU A 495 11.39 -22.09 -27.55
C LEU A 495 11.74 -22.83 -28.85
N ARG A 496 10.90 -22.73 -29.88
CA ARG A 496 10.96 -23.61 -31.06
C ARG A 496 11.68 -22.96 -32.23
N ALA A 497 11.58 -21.64 -32.37
CA ALA A 497 12.20 -20.95 -33.50
C ALA A 497 13.74 -20.91 -33.44
N TYR A 498 14.33 -21.08 -32.25
CA TYR A 498 15.75 -20.79 -31.99
C TYR A 498 16.55 -21.99 -31.44
N ASP A 499 16.12 -23.23 -31.75
CA ASP A 499 16.80 -24.49 -31.42
C ASP A 499 17.32 -24.61 -29.96
N ARG A 500 16.52 -24.17 -28.99
CA ARG A 500 16.88 -24.19 -27.56
C ARG A 500 16.67 -25.59 -26.95
N PRO A 501 17.73 -26.30 -26.52
CA PRO A 501 17.56 -27.56 -25.81
C PRO A 501 16.94 -27.29 -24.43
N ALA A 502 15.79 -27.89 -24.17
CA ALA A 502 15.11 -27.78 -22.88
C ALA A 502 14.33 -29.06 -22.58
N PHE A 503 14.27 -29.45 -21.31
CA PHE A 503 13.51 -30.60 -20.84
C PHE A 503 12.04 -30.54 -21.29
N SER A 504 11.42 -29.37 -21.24
CA SER A 504 10.07 -29.11 -21.75
C SER A 504 10.07 -28.10 -22.89
N SER A 505 9.44 -28.46 -24.01
CA SER A 505 9.22 -27.55 -25.16
C SER A 505 8.08 -26.54 -24.96
N LYS A 506 7.52 -26.45 -23.75
CA LYS A 506 6.39 -25.58 -23.40
C LYS A 506 6.73 -24.53 -22.35
N GLU A 507 7.65 -24.82 -21.44
CA GLU A 507 7.90 -23.99 -20.25
C GLU A 507 9.06 -23.02 -20.50
N GLY A 508 8.75 -21.91 -21.18
CA GLY A 508 9.67 -20.80 -21.42
C GLY A 508 8.84 -19.54 -21.52
N TYR A 509 9.31 -18.45 -20.91
CA TYR A 509 8.48 -17.29 -20.64
C TYR A 509 9.19 -15.98 -20.94
N ARG A 510 8.44 -14.99 -21.44
CA ARG A 510 8.93 -13.66 -21.80
C ARG A 510 7.94 -12.58 -21.33
N TRP A 511 8.43 -11.57 -20.63
CA TRP A 511 7.67 -10.36 -20.32
C TRP A 511 7.23 -9.64 -21.60
N ARG A 512 5.95 -9.27 -21.66
CA ARG A 512 5.38 -8.35 -22.66
C ARG A 512 5.48 -6.89 -22.19
N GLY A 513 5.41 -5.95 -23.12
CA GLY A 513 5.39 -4.51 -22.87
C GLY A 513 6.77 -3.90 -22.68
N ARG A 514 7.84 -4.55 -23.15
CA ARG A 514 9.19 -4.01 -22.99
C ARG A 514 9.52 -2.92 -23.99
N THR A 515 10.31 -1.96 -23.54
CA THR A 515 10.97 -0.96 -24.40
C THR A 515 12.49 -1.21 -24.38
N PRO A 516 13.29 -0.47 -25.17
CA PRO A 516 14.74 -0.52 -25.06
C PRO A 516 15.26 -0.11 -23.69
N ARG A 517 14.52 0.74 -22.95
CA ARG A 517 14.98 1.26 -21.65
C ARG A 517 14.36 0.56 -20.45
N HIS A 518 13.13 0.05 -20.59
CA HIS A 518 12.35 -0.39 -19.44
C HIS A 518 11.54 -1.67 -19.68
N ILE A 519 11.33 -2.42 -18.60
CA ILE A 519 10.48 -3.61 -18.49
C ILE A 519 9.52 -3.46 -17.29
N LEU A 520 8.58 -2.49 -17.39
CA LEU A 520 7.66 -2.11 -16.30
C LEU A 520 6.79 -3.28 -15.80
N THR A 521 6.54 -4.25 -16.66
CA THR A 521 5.77 -5.47 -16.35
C THR A 521 6.51 -6.42 -15.43
N SER A 522 7.85 -6.43 -15.40
CA SER A 522 8.58 -7.27 -14.44
C SER A 522 8.58 -6.73 -13.01
N GLY A 523 8.28 -5.43 -12.83
CA GLY A 523 8.49 -4.71 -11.56
C GLY A 523 9.95 -4.29 -11.32
N LEU A 524 10.90 -4.68 -12.18
CA LEU A 524 12.30 -4.26 -12.16
C LEU A 524 12.59 -3.35 -13.36
N ASP A 525 11.99 -2.16 -13.34
CA ASP A 525 11.78 -1.27 -14.47
C ASP A 525 13.02 -1.03 -15.34
N ASP A 526 14.12 -0.52 -14.79
CA ASP A 526 15.35 -0.16 -15.51
C ASP A 526 16.46 -1.21 -15.37
N TYR A 527 16.17 -2.41 -14.85
CA TYR A 527 17.17 -3.47 -14.73
C TYR A 527 17.68 -3.85 -16.13
N PRO A 528 19.00 -3.96 -16.36
CA PRO A 528 19.55 -4.28 -17.67
C PRO A 528 19.03 -5.60 -18.27
N ARG A 529 18.57 -5.54 -19.52
CA ARG A 529 18.07 -6.68 -20.29
C ARG A 529 18.79 -6.74 -21.64
N ALA A 530 18.52 -7.77 -22.43
CA ALA A 530 19.04 -7.93 -23.79
C ALA A 530 18.86 -6.66 -24.65
N GLN A 531 19.89 -6.32 -25.42
CA GLN A 531 19.88 -5.19 -26.35
C GLN A 531 20.37 -5.63 -27.75
N PRO A 532 19.66 -5.27 -28.83
CA PRO A 532 18.33 -4.66 -28.83
C PRO A 532 17.24 -5.61 -28.27
N PRO A 533 16.04 -5.11 -27.91
CA PRO A 533 14.91 -5.97 -27.58
C PRO A 533 14.55 -6.92 -28.72
N HIS A 534 14.26 -8.17 -28.42
CA HIS A 534 13.96 -9.21 -29.40
C HIS A 534 12.75 -10.09 -29.00
N PRO A 535 11.84 -10.45 -29.92
CA PRO A 535 10.69 -11.33 -29.64
C PRO A 535 11.08 -12.70 -29.07
N GLY A 536 12.27 -13.17 -29.42
CA GLY A 536 12.86 -14.43 -29.00
C GLY A 536 13.45 -14.44 -27.59
N GLU A 537 13.34 -13.38 -26.79
CA GLU A 537 13.85 -13.39 -25.42
C GLU A 537 13.15 -14.41 -24.51
N LEU A 538 13.87 -14.89 -23.50
CA LEU A 538 13.31 -15.60 -22.34
C LEU A 538 13.87 -14.99 -21.06
N HIS A 539 13.01 -14.78 -20.08
CA HIS A 539 13.33 -14.03 -18.88
C HIS A 539 13.42 -14.94 -17.64
N ALA A 540 14.60 -14.97 -17.01
CA ALA A 540 14.93 -15.86 -15.91
C ALA A 540 14.08 -15.59 -14.65
N ASP A 541 13.76 -14.33 -14.38
CA ASP A 541 12.88 -13.90 -13.31
C ASP A 541 11.43 -14.35 -13.55
N LEU A 542 10.93 -14.25 -14.78
CA LEU A 542 9.56 -14.66 -15.10
C LEU A 542 9.36 -16.18 -14.99
N ILE A 543 10.25 -17.00 -15.56
CA ILE A 543 10.15 -18.46 -15.39
C ILE A 543 10.25 -18.86 -13.91
N SER A 544 11.02 -18.12 -13.11
CA SER A 544 11.13 -18.32 -11.67
C SER A 544 9.80 -18.04 -10.95
N TRP A 545 9.10 -16.98 -11.33
CA TRP A 545 7.75 -16.68 -10.83
C TRP A 545 6.75 -17.77 -11.23
N MET A 546 6.78 -18.22 -12.48
CA MET A 546 5.88 -19.28 -12.97
C MET A 546 6.11 -20.61 -12.24
N GLY A 547 7.36 -20.93 -11.91
CA GLY A 547 7.70 -22.11 -11.11
C GLY A 547 7.09 -22.04 -9.71
N MET A 548 7.21 -20.89 -9.04
CA MET A 548 6.58 -20.69 -7.73
C MET A 548 5.06 -20.77 -7.82
N MET A 549 4.42 -20.10 -8.79
CA MET A 549 2.96 -20.22 -8.99
C MET A 549 2.52 -21.68 -9.17
N ALA A 550 3.24 -22.46 -9.99
CA ALA A 550 2.92 -23.87 -10.22
C ALA A 550 3.05 -24.69 -8.93
N SER A 551 4.10 -24.48 -8.14
CA SER A 551 4.27 -25.11 -6.83
C SER A 551 3.15 -24.73 -5.86
N THR A 552 2.80 -23.44 -5.75
CA THR A 552 1.69 -22.97 -4.91
C THR A 552 0.35 -23.59 -5.36
N MET A 553 0.07 -23.63 -6.67
CA MET A 553 -1.15 -24.23 -7.21
C MET A 553 -1.25 -25.72 -6.89
N SER A 554 -0.13 -26.46 -6.95
CA SER A 554 -0.10 -27.86 -6.52
C SER A 554 -0.46 -28.00 -5.04
N ARG A 555 0.13 -27.17 -4.17
CA ARG A 555 -0.14 -27.19 -2.72
C ARG A 555 -1.59 -26.87 -2.41
N VAL A 556 -2.16 -25.84 -3.04
CA VAL A 556 -3.56 -25.46 -2.89
C VAL A 556 -4.47 -26.60 -3.34
N ALA A 557 -4.26 -27.14 -4.55
CA ALA A 557 -5.04 -28.24 -5.10
C ALA A 557 -5.04 -29.46 -4.17
N LYS A 558 -3.85 -29.84 -3.68
CA LYS A 558 -3.70 -30.93 -2.72
C LYS A 558 -4.46 -30.69 -1.41
N TYR A 559 -4.40 -29.47 -0.88
CA TYR A 559 -5.07 -29.11 0.38
C TYR A 559 -6.61 -29.16 0.26
N ILE A 560 -7.16 -28.70 -0.85
CA ILE A 560 -8.62 -28.72 -1.07
C ILE A 560 -9.15 -30.09 -1.52
N GLY A 561 -8.29 -30.97 -2.06
CA GLY A 561 -8.62 -32.34 -2.44
C GLY A 561 -8.66 -32.60 -3.96
N GLU A 562 -8.16 -31.67 -4.77
CA GLU A 562 -8.07 -31.77 -6.24
C GLU A 562 -6.79 -32.50 -6.65
N ALA A 563 -6.78 -33.82 -6.49
CA ALA A 563 -5.58 -34.65 -6.67
C ALA A 563 -5.03 -34.67 -8.11
N ASP A 564 -5.90 -34.70 -9.12
CA ASP A 564 -5.50 -34.71 -10.53
C ASP A 564 -4.85 -33.38 -10.93
N ASP A 565 -5.42 -32.27 -10.46
CA ASP A 565 -4.88 -30.93 -10.68
C ASP A 565 -3.53 -30.76 -9.97
N SER A 566 -3.40 -31.21 -8.72
CA SER A 566 -2.12 -31.22 -7.99
C SER A 566 -1.03 -31.98 -8.77
N ALA A 567 -1.34 -33.18 -9.26
CA ALA A 567 -0.39 -33.97 -10.04
C ALA A 567 -0.02 -33.32 -11.39
N ASN A 568 -0.93 -32.53 -11.99
CA ASN A 568 -0.64 -31.75 -13.18
C ASN A 568 0.30 -30.57 -12.87
N TYR A 569 0.02 -29.81 -11.81
CA TYR A 569 0.88 -28.70 -11.39
C TYR A 569 2.26 -29.16 -10.94
N ASP A 570 2.38 -30.32 -10.29
CA ASP A 570 3.68 -30.91 -9.96
C ASP A 570 4.54 -31.19 -11.20
N LYS A 571 3.93 -31.70 -12.28
CA LYS A 571 4.63 -31.91 -13.56
C LYS A 571 5.07 -30.61 -14.20
N ILE A 572 4.24 -29.57 -14.11
CA ILE A 572 4.57 -28.23 -14.63
C ILE A 572 5.71 -27.62 -13.82
N ALA A 573 5.63 -27.66 -12.48
CA ALA A 573 6.67 -27.15 -11.59
C ALA A 573 8.01 -27.87 -11.82
N GLU A 574 8.02 -29.20 -11.96
CA GLU A 574 9.24 -29.96 -12.27
C GLU A 574 9.79 -29.63 -13.66
N SER A 575 8.91 -29.44 -14.66
CA SER A 575 9.31 -29.02 -16.01
C SER A 575 9.96 -27.65 -15.99
N ILE A 576 9.38 -26.69 -15.25
CA ILE A 576 9.94 -25.36 -15.05
C ILE A 576 11.28 -25.45 -14.32
N ARG A 577 11.37 -26.19 -13.22
CA ARG A 577 12.60 -26.34 -12.43
C ARG A 577 13.77 -26.83 -13.29
N ARG A 578 13.55 -27.79 -14.17
CA ARG A 578 14.59 -28.28 -15.10
C ARG A 578 14.91 -27.27 -16.20
N ASN A 579 13.88 -26.64 -16.77
CA ASN A 579 14.07 -25.63 -17.81
C ASN A 579 14.80 -24.39 -17.30
N VAL A 580 14.71 -24.04 -16.01
CA VAL A 580 15.54 -22.98 -15.43
C VAL A 580 17.03 -23.29 -15.59
N ASP A 581 17.45 -24.53 -15.32
CA ASP A 581 18.84 -24.95 -15.52
C ASP A 581 19.18 -25.04 -17.02
N ASP A 582 18.34 -25.71 -17.81
CA ASP A 582 18.62 -25.95 -19.24
C ASP A 582 18.68 -24.65 -20.07
N LEU A 583 17.85 -23.66 -19.75
CA LEU A 583 17.71 -22.44 -20.55
C LEU A 583 18.50 -21.26 -20.02
N HIS A 584 18.67 -21.14 -18.69
CA HIS A 584 19.13 -19.89 -18.08
C HIS A 584 20.47 -20.02 -17.37
N TRP A 585 21.00 -21.21 -17.12
CA TRP A 585 22.28 -21.36 -16.43
C TRP A 585 23.46 -21.17 -17.39
N ASP A 586 24.29 -20.16 -17.13
CA ASP A 586 25.55 -19.99 -17.85
C ASP A 586 26.74 -20.57 -17.07
N GLU A 587 27.37 -21.59 -17.64
CA GLU A 587 28.48 -22.31 -17.01
C GLU A 587 29.74 -21.48 -16.82
N LYS A 588 29.97 -20.46 -17.65
CA LYS A 588 31.14 -19.60 -17.57
C LYS A 588 30.92 -18.50 -16.54
N GLU A 589 29.74 -17.89 -16.56
CA GLU A 589 29.37 -16.81 -15.66
C GLU A 589 28.99 -17.29 -14.26
N LYS A 590 28.66 -18.58 -14.11
CA LYS A 590 28.21 -19.21 -12.86
C LYS A 590 27.00 -18.49 -12.26
N ALA A 591 26.05 -18.15 -13.13
CA ALA A 591 24.89 -17.36 -12.82
C ALA A 591 23.73 -17.76 -13.73
N TYR A 592 22.49 -17.54 -13.26
CA TYR A 592 21.34 -17.54 -14.16
C TYR A 592 21.28 -16.23 -14.94
N CYS A 593 20.88 -16.31 -16.21
CA CYS A 593 20.88 -15.19 -17.13
C CYS A 593 19.59 -15.17 -17.95
N ASP A 594 19.17 -13.99 -18.41
CA ASP A 594 18.17 -13.91 -19.47
C ASP A 594 18.75 -14.52 -20.76
N VAL A 595 17.87 -14.92 -21.67
CA VAL A 595 18.25 -15.50 -22.96
C VAL A 595 17.73 -14.60 -24.06
N THR A 596 18.54 -14.38 -25.09
CA THR A 596 18.09 -13.76 -26.35
C THR A 596 18.62 -14.56 -27.53
N VAL A 597 18.52 -13.99 -28.73
CA VAL A 597 19.17 -14.50 -29.94
C VAL A 597 20.09 -13.42 -30.51
N ASP A 598 21.16 -13.85 -31.17
CA ASP A 598 22.06 -12.96 -31.87
C ASP A 598 21.65 -12.73 -33.34
N ASP A 599 22.46 -11.97 -34.08
CA ASP A 599 22.23 -11.66 -35.50
C ASP A 599 22.24 -12.91 -36.41
N TYR A 600 22.65 -14.08 -35.91
CA TYR A 600 22.65 -15.36 -36.61
C TYR A 600 21.51 -16.28 -36.15
N GLU A 601 20.56 -15.75 -35.37
CA GLU A 601 19.46 -16.49 -34.74
C GLU A 601 19.92 -17.56 -33.73
N GLU A 602 21.17 -17.49 -33.26
CA GLU A 602 21.70 -18.41 -32.26
C GLU A 602 21.31 -17.93 -30.86
N SER A 603 20.86 -18.87 -30.02
CA SER A 603 20.46 -18.56 -28.64
C SER A 603 21.69 -18.23 -27.77
N ILE A 604 21.68 -17.08 -27.12
CA ILE A 604 22.77 -16.59 -26.26
C ILE A 604 22.28 -16.12 -24.89
N HIS A 605 23.14 -16.23 -23.87
CA HIS A 605 22.87 -15.70 -22.54
C HIS A 605 23.24 -14.21 -22.42
N VAL A 606 22.37 -13.46 -21.74
CA VAL A 606 22.59 -12.05 -21.36
C VAL A 606 22.72 -11.97 -19.85
N CYS A 607 23.95 -11.93 -19.38
CA CYS A 607 24.30 -12.08 -17.98
C CYS A 607 24.63 -10.74 -17.30
N HIS A 608 23.59 -10.03 -16.88
CA HIS A 608 23.73 -8.94 -15.93
C HIS A 608 23.59 -9.51 -14.51
N LYS A 609 24.70 -9.64 -13.78
CA LYS A 609 24.67 -10.28 -12.45
C LYS A 609 23.93 -9.39 -11.47
N GLY A 610 22.89 -9.91 -10.82
CA GLY A 610 22.08 -9.16 -9.86
C GLY A 610 20.89 -9.96 -9.37
N TYR A 611 19.79 -9.26 -9.04
CA TYR A 611 18.55 -9.91 -8.59
C TYR A 611 18.06 -10.97 -9.59
N ILE A 612 18.10 -10.72 -10.89
CA ILE A 612 17.72 -11.70 -11.92
C ILE A 612 18.55 -12.98 -11.82
N SER A 613 19.87 -12.86 -11.66
CA SER A 613 20.74 -14.03 -11.57
C SER A 613 20.53 -14.92 -10.36
N ILE A 614 19.83 -14.41 -9.34
CA ILE A 614 19.49 -15.17 -8.13
C ILE A 614 17.98 -15.36 -7.96
N PHE A 615 17.19 -15.03 -8.99
CA PHE A 615 15.73 -15.17 -8.95
C PHE A 615 15.26 -16.61 -8.71
N PRO A 616 15.85 -17.64 -9.35
CA PRO A 616 15.52 -19.03 -9.05
C PRO A 616 15.73 -19.39 -7.56
N PHE A 617 16.73 -18.78 -6.90
CA PHE A 617 16.93 -18.95 -5.46
C PHE A 617 15.89 -18.18 -4.64
N MET A 618 15.54 -16.95 -5.02
CA MET A 618 14.53 -16.14 -4.34
C MET A 618 13.12 -16.78 -4.37
N THR A 619 12.78 -17.49 -5.45
CA THR A 619 11.50 -18.19 -5.60
C THR A 619 11.51 -19.63 -5.08
N GLY A 620 12.65 -20.12 -4.58
CA GLY A 620 12.78 -21.44 -3.96
C GLY A 620 13.02 -22.60 -4.92
N LEU A 621 13.34 -22.33 -6.19
CA LEU A 621 13.67 -23.35 -7.20
C LEU A 621 15.08 -23.94 -7.02
N VAL A 622 15.98 -23.21 -6.34
CA VAL A 622 17.32 -23.69 -5.97
C VAL A 622 17.32 -24.20 -4.53
N GLY A 623 17.15 -25.52 -4.37
CA GLY A 623 17.09 -26.18 -3.06
C GLY A 623 18.45 -26.63 -2.49
N PRO A 624 18.47 -27.24 -1.27
CA PRO A 624 19.70 -27.67 -0.58
C PRO A 624 20.59 -28.66 -1.34
N GLN A 625 20.02 -29.36 -2.33
CA GLN A 625 20.68 -30.39 -3.14
C GLN A 625 20.95 -29.93 -4.58
N SER A 626 20.68 -28.66 -4.92
CA SER A 626 21.01 -28.14 -6.24
C SER A 626 22.52 -28.04 -6.43
N ASP A 627 23.01 -28.48 -7.59
CA ASP A 627 24.42 -28.39 -7.97
C ASP A 627 24.91 -26.94 -8.08
N HIS A 628 24.00 -26.01 -8.37
CA HIS A 628 24.29 -24.58 -8.54
C HIS A 628 24.22 -23.77 -7.23
N LEU A 629 23.73 -24.36 -6.13
CA LEU A 629 23.54 -23.65 -4.86
C LEU A 629 24.83 -22.98 -4.36
N LYS A 630 25.97 -23.66 -4.48
CA LYS A 630 27.27 -23.12 -4.05
C LYS A 630 27.59 -21.80 -4.75
N ASP A 631 27.42 -21.77 -6.08
CA ASP A 631 27.77 -20.63 -6.91
C ASP A 631 26.83 -19.44 -6.65
N ILE A 632 25.54 -19.73 -6.45
CA ILE A 632 24.56 -18.70 -6.04
C ILE A 632 24.91 -18.10 -4.66
N LEU A 633 25.25 -18.93 -3.66
CA LEU A 633 25.66 -18.43 -2.35
C LEU A 633 26.98 -17.65 -2.41
N ASN A 634 27.89 -18.01 -3.33
CA ASN A 634 29.12 -17.25 -3.56
C ASN A 634 28.79 -15.87 -4.16
N LEU A 635 27.93 -15.80 -5.18
CA LEU A 635 27.51 -14.55 -5.81
C LEU A 635 26.81 -13.61 -4.81
N ILE A 636 25.87 -14.14 -4.00
CA ILE A 636 25.20 -13.38 -2.93
C ILE A 636 26.22 -12.81 -1.95
N GLY A 637 27.22 -13.60 -1.55
CA GLY A 637 28.22 -13.22 -0.55
C GLY A 637 29.41 -12.42 -1.06
N ASP A 638 29.52 -12.16 -2.36
CA ASP A 638 30.66 -11.47 -2.96
C ASP A 638 30.51 -9.93 -2.86
N LYS A 639 31.47 -9.30 -2.19
CA LYS A 639 31.51 -7.84 -1.95
C LYS A 639 31.78 -7.02 -3.21
N GLU A 640 32.47 -7.61 -4.17
CA GLU A 640 32.74 -6.98 -5.46
C GLU A 640 31.59 -7.21 -6.46
N GLU A 641 30.61 -8.03 -6.11
CA GLU A 641 29.37 -8.24 -6.87
C GLU A 641 28.18 -7.68 -6.08
N LEU A 642 27.40 -8.54 -5.42
CA LEU A 642 26.09 -8.19 -4.86
C LEU A 642 26.11 -7.80 -3.38
N TRP A 643 27.08 -8.25 -2.60
CA TRP A 643 27.08 -8.05 -1.15
C TRP A 643 27.49 -6.62 -0.77
N SER A 644 26.63 -5.91 -0.04
CA SER A 644 26.96 -4.62 0.57
C SER A 644 26.80 -4.64 2.11
N PRO A 645 27.37 -3.68 2.84
CA PRO A 645 27.11 -3.50 4.27
C PRO A 645 25.63 -3.19 4.61
N HIS A 646 24.81 -2.88 3.61
CA HIS A 646 23.44 -2.41 3.76
C HIS A 646 22.38 -3.37 3.21
N GLY A 647 22.81 -4.46 2.55
CA GLY A 647 21.95 -5.47 1.93
C GLY A 647 22.53 -5.99 0.61
N ILE A 648 21.76 -6.80 -0.10
CA ILE A 648 22.13 -7.30 -1.44
C ILE A 648 21.74 -6.24 -2.47
N ARG A 649 22.71 -5.82 -3.29
CA ARG A 649 22.54 -4.86 -4.40
C ARG A 649 21.62 -5.45 -5.46
N SER A 650 20.82 -4.59 -6.08
CA SER A 650 20.00 -4.97 -7.24
C SER A 650 20.85 -5.44 -8.41
N LEU A 651 21.91 -4.72 -8.73
CA LEU A 651 22.85 -5.03 -9.81
C LEU A 651 24.28 -5.14 -9.26
N SER A 652 25.09 -6.01 -9.86
CA SER A 652 26.48 -6.19 -9.52
C SER A 652 27.27 -4.90 -9.70
N LYS A 653 28.17 -4.64 -8.75
CA LYS A 653 29.11 -3.52 -8.81
C LYS A 653 30.08 -3.62 -10.00
N LYS A 654 30.27 -4.81 -10.59
CA LYS A 654 31.10 -5.02 -11.79
C LYS A 654 30.33 -4.85 -13.10
N ASP A 655 29.00 -4.81 -13.05
CA ASP A 655 28.21 -4.57 -14.26
C ASP A 655 28.50 -3.16 -14.78
N GLU A 656 28.65 -3.00 -16.10
CA GLU A 656 28.96 -1.72 -16.72
C GLU A 656 27.85 -0.69 -16.55
N LEU A 657 26.62 -1.13 -16.28
CA LEU A 657 25.46 -0.28 -16.06
C LEU A 657 25.21 0.02 -14.57
N TYR A 658 26.10 -0.40 -13.66
CA TYR A 658 25.99 -0.10 -12.24
C TYR A 658 25.98 1.42 -11.97
N MET A 659 24.96 1.90 -11.23
CA MET A 659 24.74 3.33 -10.93
C MET A 659 24.55 4.25 -12.16
N THR A 660 24.11 3.71 -13.29
CA THR A 660 23.82 4.50 -14.51
C THR A 660 22.34 4.86 -14.64
N ASP A 661 22.03 5.75 -15.59
CA ASP A 661 20.67 6.20 -15.93
C ASP A 661 19.85 6.67 -14.70
N GLU A 662 18.64 6.12 -14.54
CA GLU A 662 17.77 6.42 -13.41
C GLU A 662 18.31 5.81 -12.11
N ASN A 663 19.11 4.75 -12.20
CA ASN A 663 19.65 4.01 -11.06
C ASN A 663 18.55 3.61 -10.05
N TYR A 664 17.50 2.97 -10.55
CA TYR A 664 16.39 2.48 -9.73
C TYR A 664 16.65 1.03 -9.33
N TRP A 665 16.83 0.13 -10.30
CA TRP A 665 17.20 -1.28 -10.13
C TRP A 665 18.64 -1.59 -10.57
N ARG A 666 19.49 -0.56 -10.68
CA ARG A 666 20.90 -0.67 -11.13
C ARG A 666 21.96 -0.48 -10.04
N SER A 667 21.59 -0.58 -8.78
CA SER A 667 22.48 -0.62 -7.61
C SER A 667 21.73 -0.72 -6.28
N PRO A 668 20.61 0.00 -6.06
CA PRO A 668 20.00 0.13 -4.74
C PRO A 668 19.60 -1.20 -4.12
N VAL A 669 19.51 -1.21 -2.80
CA VAL A 669 19.02 -2.32 -1.98
C VAL A 669 17.51 -2.18 -1.80
N TRP A 670 16.78 -3.22 -2.19
CA TRP A 670 15.32 -3.28 -2.10
C TRP A 670 14.85 -4.36 -1.13
N MET A 671 13.90 -4.02 -0.26
CA MET A 671 13.56 -4.88 0.89
C MET A 671 12.71 -6.10 0.51
N ASN A 672 11.83 -5.97 -0.49
CA ASN A 672 11.10 -7.10 -1.07
C ASN A 672 12.04 -8.22 -1.55
N MET A 673 13.03 -7.91 -2.38
CA MET A 673 13.99 -8.88 -2.92
C MET A 673 14.88 -9.43 -1.80
N ASN A 674 15.41 -8.55 -0.95
CA ASN A 674 16.24 -8.94 0.18
C ASN A 674 15.50 -9.84 1.18
N TYR A 675 14.20 -9.63 1.39
CA TYR A 675 13.38 -10.52 2.20
C TYR A 675 13.32 -11.94 1.60
N LEU A 676 13.11 -12.07 0.28
CA LEU A 676 13.12 -13.39 -0.38
C LEU A 676 14.47 -14.09 -0.25
N ILE A 677 15.57 -13.33 -0.33
CA ILE A 677 16.93 -13.84 -0.13
C ILE A 677 17.11 -14.32 1.32
N VAL A 678 16.75 -13.48 2.31
CA VAL A 678 16.84 -13.84 3.74
C VAL A 678 16.01 -15.08 4.06
N ARG A 679 14.77 -15.15 3.56
CA ARG A 679 13.88 -16.30 3.73
C ARG A 679 14.52 -17.59 3.20
N ASN A 680 15.05 -17.57 1.98
CA ASN A 680 15.64 -18.77 1.39
C ASN A 680 17.00 -19.12 2.02
N LEU A 681 17.82 -18.15 2.41
CA LEU A 681 19.03 -18.41 3.20
C LEU A 681 18.69 -19.10 4.52
N HIS A 682 17.62 -18.67 5.19
CA HIS A 682 17.12 -19.34 6.39
C HIS A 682 16.67 -20.77 6.08
N ASN A 683 15.88 -20.98 5.02
CA ASN A 683 15.42 -22.31 4.60
C ASN A 683 16.57 -23.28 4.30
N ILE A 684 17.65 -22.82 3.67
CA ILE A 684 18.86 -23.65 3.44
C ILE A 684 19.62 -23.88 4.76
N ALA A 685 19.68 -22.88 5.63
CA ALA A 685 20.40 -22.98 6.91
C ALA A 685 19.74 -23.92 7.93
N THR A 686 18.44 -24.18 7.81
CA THR A 686 17.69 -25.12 8.67
C THR A 686 17.65 -26.55 8.13
N GLN A 687 17.94 -26.76 6.85
CA GLN A 687 17.89 -28.08 6.22
C GLN A 687 19.27 -28.76 6.14
N PRO A 688 19.34 -30.11 6.15
CA PRO A 688 20.57 -30.84 5.86
C PRO A 688 21.06 -30.57 4.43
N GLY A 689 22.33 -30.19 4.29
CA GLY A 689 22.94 -29.97 2.99
C GLY A 689 24.39 -29.51 3.09
N PRO A 690 25.19 -29.67 2.01
CA PRO A 690 26.62 -29.34 2.01
C PRO A 690 26.91 -27.85 2.24
N HIS A 691 25.95 -26.97 1.94
CA HIS A 691 26.10 -25.51 2.04
C HIS A 691 25.36 -24.87 3.22
N ARG A 692 24.83 -25.67 4.15
CA ARG A 692 24.11 -25.19 5.34
C ARG A 692 24.89 -24.13 6.14
N ALA A 693 26.18 -24.36 6.37
CA ALA A 693 27.03 -23.45 7.14
C ALA A 693 27.26 -22.10 6.44
N GLN A 694 27.41 -22.11 5.11
CA GLN A 694 27.55 -20.88 4.31
C GLN A 694 26.26 -20.07 4.34
N ALA A 695 25.11 -20.73 4.14
CA ALA A 695 23.80 -20.09 4.21
C ALA A 695 23.51 -19.48 5.59
N SER A 696 23.81 -20.20 6.67
CA SER A 696 23.65 -19.72 8.06
C SER A 696 24.46 -18.44 8.33
N LYS A 697 25.71 -18.39 7.85
CA LYS A 697 26.56 -17.20 7.94
C LYS A 697 25.98 -16.01 7.16
N LEU A 698 25.60 -16.23 5.90
CA LEU A 698 25.03 -15.19 5.04
C LEU A 698 23.71 -14.65 5.61
N TYR A 699 22.81 -15.54 6.06
CA TYR A 699 21.57 -15.19 6.72
C TYR A 699 21.82 -14.26 7.91
N THR A 700 22.70 -14.67 8.82
CA THR A 700 22.94 -13.95 10.09
C THR A 700 23.45 -12.53 9.82
N LEU A 701 24.39 -12.39 8.88
CA LEU A 701 24.96 -11.10 8.52
C LEU A 701 23.96 -10.24 7.74
N LEU A 702 23.24 -10.81 6.78
CA LEU A 702 22.31 -10.07 5.93
C LEU A 702 21.11 -9.56 6.75
N ARG A 703 20.52 -10.42 7.59
CA ARG A 703 19.48 -10.05 8.56
C ARG A 703 19.91 -8.84 9.38
N HIS A 704 21.13 -8.88 9.93
CA HIS A 704 21.65 -7.80 10.75
C HIS A 704 21.83 -6.49 9.95
N ASN A 705 22.41 -6.57 8.75
CA ASN A 705 22.68 -5.41 7.91
C ASN A 705 21.38 -4.70 7.47
N LEU A 706 20.36 -5.45 7.07
CA LEU A 706 19.08 -4.91 6.62
C LEU A 706 18.36 -4.19 7.77
N ILE A 707 18.20 -4.84 8.92
CA ILE A 707 17.53 -4.25 10.09
C ILE A 707 18.23 -2.97 10.52
N LYS A 708 19.57 -3.01 10.63
CA LYS A 708 20.34 -1.83 11.04
C LYS A 708 20.20 -0.69 10.04
N THR A 709 20.25 -0.97 8.74
CA THR A 709 20.14 0.05 7.68
C THR A 709 18.80 0.76 7.73
N VAL A 710 17.69 0.02 7.76
CA VAL A 710 16.35 0.62 7.82
C VAL A 710 16.15 1.35 9.13
N TYR A 711 16.55 0.77 10.26
CA TYR A 711 16.42 1.41 11.57
C TYR A 711 17.20 2.73 11.66
N THR A 712 18.47 2.74 11.22
CA THR A 712 19.28 3.98 11.22
C THR A 712 18.64 5.05 10.34
N SER A 713 18.24 4.70 9.12
CA SER A 713 17.56 5.66 8.23
C SER A 713 16.24 6.15 8.81
N TRP A 714 15.47 5.30 9.49
CA TRP A 714 14.21 5.68 10.14
C TRP A 714 14.46 6.64 11.31
N VAL A 715 15.47 6.39 12.16
CA VAL A 715 15.84 7.30 13.25
C VAL A 715 16.29 8.67 12.70
N GLU A 716 17.07 8.68 11.62
CA GLU A 716 17.61 9.92 11.03
C GLU A 716 16.55 10.77 10.32
N THR A 717 15.54 10.13 9.70
CA THR A 717 14.63 10.81 8.77
C THR A 717 13.18 10.83 9.23
N GLY A 718 12.81 10.00 10.21
CA GLY A 718 11.42 9.79 10.64
C GLY A 718 10.61 8.86 9.71
N PHE A 719 11.20 8.29 8.67
CA PHE A 719 10.49 7.51 7.65
C PHE A 719 11.21 6.22 7.24
N ALA A 720 10.43 5.23 6.85
CA ALA A 720 10.88 4.14 5.98
C ALA A 720 10.90 4.59 4.52
N TRP A 721 11.79 4.00 3.73
CA TRP A 721 12.05 4.39 2.36
C TRP A 721 11.87 3.22 1.40
N GLU A 722 11.63 3.55 0.15
CA GLU A 722 11.39 2.59 -0.94
C GLU A 722 12.62 1.70 -1.20
N GLN A 723 13.79 2.33 -1.28
CA GLN A 723 15.08 1.69 -1.52
C GLN A 723 16.18 2.35 -0.69
N TYR A 724 17.33 1.67 -0.57
CA TYR A 724 18.47 2.13 0.21
C TYR A 724 19.75 2.14 -0.61
N ASN A 725 20.58 3.16 -0.42
CA ASN A 725 21.88 3.24 -1.05
C ASN A 725 22.80 2.11 -0.54
N PRO A 726 23.42 1.30 -1.42
CA PRO A 726 24.21 0.15 -1.01
C PRO A 726 25.56 0.51 -0.36
N GLU A 727 26.03 1.75 -0.53
CA GLU A 727 27.32 2.20 -0.01
C GLU A 727 27.17 3.03 1.28
N THR A 728 26.08 3.78 1.42
CA THR A 728 25.86 4.66 2.59
C THR A 728 24.73 4.21 3.52
N GLY A 729 23.80 3.38 3.04
CA GLY A 729 22.60 3.00 3.77
C GLY A 729 21.52 4.08 3.83
N SER A 730 21.72 5.22 3.16
CA SER A 730 20.73 6.31 3.13
C SER A 730 19.47 5.86 2.38
N GLY A 731 18.29 6.14 2.96
CA GLY A 731 17.01 5.98 2.27
C GLY A 731 16.90 6.89 1.05
N GLN A 732 16.28 6.39 -0.02
CA GLN A 732 16.16 7.08 -1.30
C GLN A 732 14.73 6.99 -1.85
N ARG A 733 14.41 7.91 -2.78
CA ARG A 733 13.14 7.97 -3.53
C ARG A 733 11.94 8.28 -2.63
N THR A 734 10.99 7.37 -2.54
CA THR A 734 9.69 7.62 -1.90
C THR A 734 9.82 7.50 -0.38
N GLN A 735 9.36 8.52 0.34
CA GLN A 735 9.24 8.53 1.80
C GLN A 735 7.99 7.78 2.26
N HIS A 736 7.95 7.43 3.55
CA HIS A 736 6.82 6.73 4.16
C HIS A 736 6.45 5.45 3.39
N PHE A 737 7.45 4.78 2.83
CA PHE A 737 7.27 3.55 2.09
C PHE A 737 7.16 2.39 3.08
N THR A 738 5.95 2.21 3.59
CA THR A 738 5.60 1.17 4.57
C THR A 738 4.83 0.03 3.90
N GLY A 739 4.96 -0.09 2.58
CA GLY A 739 4.71 -1.29 1.80
C GLY A 739 5.73 -2.39 2.09
N TRP A 740 6.50 -2.84 1.08
CA TRP A 740 7.45 -3.96 1.28
C TRP A 740 8.55 -3.69 2.32
N THR A 741 8.89 -2.43 2.64
CA THR A 741 9.95 -2.16 3.63
C THR A 741 9.52 -2.61 5.03
N SER A 742 8.21 -2.72 5.26
CA SER A 742 7.64 -3.31 6.48
C SER A 742 7.95 -4.81 6.65
N LEU A 743 8.50 -5.49 5.62
CA LEU A 743 9.05 -6.84 5.77
C LEU A 743 10.20 -6.93 6.79
N ILE A 744 10.83 -5.80 7.14
CA ILE A 744 11.77 -5.72 8.27
C ILE A 744 11.15 -6.24 9.56
N VAL A 745 9.84 -6.08 9.77
CA VAL A 745 9.13 -6.63 10.94
C VAL A 745 9.27 -8.15 10.99
N LYS A 746 9.07 -8.84 9.86
CA LYS A 746 9.30 -10.29 9.76
C LYS A 746 10.78 -10.63 9.91
N ILE A 747 11.69 -9.93 9.23
CA ILE A 747 13.13 -10.21 9.32
C ILE A 747 13.63 -10.09 10.76
N MET A 748 13.08 -9.16 11.54
CA MET A 748 13.39 -8.96 12.94
C MET A 748 12.86 -10.07 13.84
N SER A 749 11.68 -10.63 13.54
CA SER A 749 11.10 -11.76 14.29
C SER A 749 11.66 -13.13 13.89
N MET A 750 12.42 -13.24 12.79
CA MET A 750 13.09 -14.49 12.42
C MET A 750 14.27 -14.80 13.35
N SER A 751 14.34 -16.05 13.82
CA SER A 751 15.40 -16.54 14.73
C SER A 751 16.75 -16.66 14.02
N ALA A 752 17.83 -16.40 14.76
CA ALA A 752 19.20 -16.72 14.35
C ALA A 752 19.75 -17.98 15.05
N ASP A 753 18.91 -18.65 15.83
CA ASP A 753 19.25 -19.91 16.48
C ASP A 753 18.93 -21.10 15.58
N PHE A 754 19.97 -21.69 15.00
CA PHE A 754 19.89 -22.89 14.18
C PHE A 754 20.11 -24.20 14.99
N SER A 755 20.27 -24.09 16.32
CA SER A 755 20.44 -25.24 17.22
C SER A 755 19.12 -25.91 17.59
N ASN A 756 18.01 -25.19 17.45
CA ASN A 756 16.65 -25.71 17.57
C ASN A 756 16.08 -26.03 16.19
N ASN A 757 16.04 -27.31 15.81
CA ASN A 757 15.03 -27.76 14.85
C ASN A 757 13.67 -27.52 15.52
N PRO A 758 12.77 -26.68 14.99
CA PRO A 758 11.37 -26.80 15.35
C PRO A 758 11.00 -28.24 14.99
N LYS A 759 10.56 -29.00 15.99
CA LYS A 759 9.89 -30.26 15.73
C LYS A 759 8.81 -29.99 14.70
N HIS A 760 8.69 -30.90 13.74
CA HIS A 760 7.44 -31.08 13.04
C HIS A 760 6.29 -30.95 14.05
N ASP A 761 5.43 -29.94 13.88
CA ASP A 761 4.05 -30.07 14.33
C ASP A 761 3.44 -31.16 13.44
N GLU A 762 3.65 -32.40 13.86
CA GLU A 762 3.00 -33.59 13.32
C GLU A 762 1.54 -33.59 13.76
N LEU A 763 0.67 -33.58 12.74
CA LEU A 763 -0.76 -33.95 12.67
C LEU A 763 -1.80 -32.86 12.95
#